data_AF-A0A955C1N4-F1
#
_entry.id   AF-A0A955C1N4-F1
#
_cell.length_a   1.000
_cell.length_b   1.000
_cell.length_c   1.000
_cell.angle_alpha   90.00
_cell.angle_beta   90.00
_cell.angle_gamma   90.00
#
_symmetry.space_group_name_H-M   'P 1'
#
loop_
_entity.id
_entity.type
_entity.pdbx_description
1 polymer ?
#
loop_
_entity_poly.entity_id
_entity_poly.type
_entity_poly.pdbx_seq_one_letter_code
_entity_poly.pdbx_strand_id
1 'polypeptide(L)'
;PGGQIKTRDQNVSVRTLGESDDAARIAETVVAATPTGETIRVADIGRVIDTFEDDDGGGRFNGRSAVSCTVYKTGDQDAVAISDRVKAYVAGKRGEPLELSLASRARLLFTGHDPIVEVHARACDDPYPPGLSAMTHSNLAKFIEDRLDLLTRNGAFGLTLVFLSLLVFLNWRVAFWVMMGLVVSMCGAVMLMQMIGASLNLISMFGLITVLGLVVDDAIVVGENVYARVERGEDPHVAAVVGTQEVTWPVIVAVTTTMGAFAPLLLLQGQIGDFMRVLPVVVICALGISLFEALSILPSHLAEWLKPRDQERRERATSPMRRWMAKFRDSEEHLLLSFLNKYYVWLLELSVRYRYVTIGAATAALMLAFGLVAGGRVKVVFFQKMDAETLLVSLDMPVGTPVEQTKEAMRRIEDAALANPDTRTVWAVFGAQVTADETGAYTTFRSHLAQAIIELKPVEQRDRNSETIVNEMREKVGVIPGANSIRFGAMQGGPAGREIEIQITGSQIEPILRARDKLVDALAHIDGVHDLGDDHEAGQREMQIEMLDSARALGYTTRYLATEVRGAFFGLEARTLQRGREDVDIVVRYPEDRRKHVYELADMRVKSPGGEMVPLSEIARVREDEGVSAIQRVDQRRAVTVLGDVDQVVTTSEEVLASLTPLVQELESTLGVRINYAGNAEQFRKTFGSLKIAYPTALLLIYFMLAALFKSYLQPLVVLMAVPFGLTGAIVGHYVSGYQMTILSMIGVVALTGIVVNDSLIMVDFINHEMRAGVDKLQAVLDAGRRRLRPILLTSLTTVLGLAPLMLETSFQAKFMIPMAVSISFGLIFATALTLIVIPANYMILLDFYAIVHRVWHGVTDEPTPAAV
;
A
#
# COMPACT_ATOMS: atom_id res chain seq x y z
N PRO A 1 -54.78 -14.38 5.35
CA PRO A 1 -55.65 -13.20 5.54
C PRO A 1 -56.97 -13.39 4.77
N GLY A 2 -58.12 -13.03 5.36
CA GLY A 2 -59.45 -13.27 4.77
C GLY A 2 -60.06 -12.06 4.04
N GLY A 3 -59.34 -10.95 3.97
CA GLY A 3 -59.79 -9.70 3.34
C GLY A 3 -60.46 -8.72 4.31
N GLN A 4 -61.15 -7.71 3.78
CA GLN A 4 -61.95 -6.76 4.57
C GLN A 4 -63.40 -6.80 4.11
N ILE A 5 -64.33 -6.97 5.05
CA ILE A 5 -65.75 -6.80 4.78
C ILE A 5 -66.07 -5.32 4.92
N LYS A 6 -66.49 -4.69 3.83
CA LYS A 6 -66.95 -3.30 3.85
C LYS A 6 -68.42 -3.27 4.26
N THR A 7 -68.71 -2.79 5.45
CA THR A 7 -70.10 -2.55 5.91
C THR A 7 -70.45 -1.07 5.75
N ARG A 8 -71.74 -0.72 5.91
CA ARG A 8 -72.23 0.65 5.73
C ARG A 8 -71.55 1.66 6.66
N ASP A 9 -71.22 1.24 7.88
CA ASP A 9 -70.74 2.15 8.92
C ASP A 9 -69.22 2.02 9.17
N GLN A 10 -68.62 0.87 8.81
CA GLN A 10 -67.16 0.68 8.90
C GLN A 10 -66.67 -0.51 8.07
N ASN A 11 -65.38 -0.49 7.72
CA ASN A 11 -64.71 -1.65 7.15
C ASN A 11 -64.16 -2.52 8.27
N VAL A 12 -64.56 -3.79 8.31
CA VAL A 12 -64.10 -4.76 9.31
C VAL A 12 -63.10 -5.69 8.64
N SER A 13 -61.88 -5.73 9.17
CA SER A 13 -60.84 -6.66 8.71
C SER A 13 -61.18 -8.08 9.17
N VAL A 14 -61.27 -9.00 8.23
CA VAL A 14 -61.47 -10.42 8.49
C VAL A 14 -60.16 -11.13 8.26
N ARG A 15 -59.58 -11.63 9.35
CA ARG A 15 -58.40 -12.49 9.30
C ARG A 15 -58.78 -13.88 9.74
N THR A 16 -58.46 -14.88 8.92
CA THR A 16 -58.25 -16.22 9.43
C THR A 16 -56.95 -16.20 10.22
N LEU A 17 -56.99 -16.64 11.48
CA LEU A 17 -55.77 -16.90 12.22
C LEU A 17 -55.18 -18.18 11.63
N GLY A 18 -54.01 -18.08 11.00
CA GLY A 18 -53.20 -19.27 10.75
C GLY A 18 -52.79 -19.85 12.10
N GLU A 19 -52.81 -21.17 12.24
CA GLU A 19 -52.31 -21.83 13.44
C GLU A 19 -50.78 -21.65 13.55
N SER A 20 -50.27 -21.64 14.78
CA SER A 20 -48.83 -21.72 15.04
C SER A 20 -48.37 -23.14 14.71
N ASP A 21 -47.68 -23.30 13.59
CA ASP A 21 -47.17 -24.59 13.11
C ASP A 21 -45.87 -24.95 13.86
N ASP A 22 -45.99 -25.28 15.16
CA ASP A 22 -44.89 -25.87 15.93
C ASP A 22 -44.71 -27.35 15.52
N ALA A 23 -43.51 -27.91 15.72
CA ALA A 23 -43.20 -29.29 15.30
C ALA A 23 -44.21 -30.35 15.80
N ALA A 24 -44.79 -30.16 16.99
CA ALA A 24 -45.83 -31.04 17.53
C ALA A 24 -47.11 -31.02 16.68
N ARG A 25 -47.50 -29.88 16.11
CA ARG A 25 -48.69 -29.76 15.26
C ARG A 25 -48.44 -30.27 13.85
N ILE A 26 -47.25 -30.04 13.31
CA ILE A 26 -46.81 -30.66 12.06
C ILE A 26 -46.90 -32.19 12.19
N ALA A 27 -46.48 -32.75 13.32
CA ALA A 27 -46.58 -34.18 13.60
C ALA A 27 -48.05 -34.68 13.61
N GLU A 28 -49.01 -33.85 14.01
CA GLU A 28 -50.44 -34.17 14.00
C GLU A 28 -51.12 -34.01 12.63
N THR A 29 -50.43 -33.48 11.61
CA THR A 29 -51.01 -33.21 10.30
C THR A 29 -51.47 -34.52 9.64
N VAL A 30 -52.74 -34.56 9.21
CA VAL A 30 -53.33 -35.74 8.55
C VAL A 30 -52.88 -35.79 7.10
N VAL A 31 -52.20 -36.86 6.72
CA VAL A 31 -51.68 -37.08 5.36
C VAL A 31 -52.55 -38.02 4.52
N ALA A 32 -53.31 -38.91 5.16
CA ALA A 32 -54.27 -39.78 4.51
C ALA A 32 -55.39 -40.17 5.48
N ALA A 33 -56.56 -40.51 4.94
CA ALA A 33 -57.65 -41.10 5.70
C ALA A 33 -58.10 -42.39 5.03
N THR A 34 -58.34 -43.44 5.83
CA THR A 34 -58.89 -44.69 5.34
C THR A 34 -60.38 -44.53 5.04
N PRO A 35 -60.97 -45.40 4.18
CA PRO A 35 -62.41 -45.39 3.93
C PRO A 35 -63.29 -45.62 5.18
N THR A 36 -62.70 -46.17 6.26
CA THR A 36 -63.33 -46.40 7.55
C THR A 36 -63.24 -45.19 8.50
N GLY A 37 -62.55 -44.12 8.10
CA GLY A 37 -62.42 -42.87 8.87
C GLY A 37 -61.21 -42.81 9.79
N GLU A 38 -60.32 -43.80 9.76
CA GLU A 38 -59.04 -43.73 10.48
C GLU A 38 -58.11 -42.75 9.75
N THR A 39 -57.40 -41.91 10.50
CA THR A 39 -56.50 -40.91 9.94
C THR A 39 -55.06 -41.33 10.17
N ILE A 40 -54.23 -41.20 9.14
CA ILE A 40 -52.78 -41.37 9.20
C ILE A 40 -52.19 -39.97 9.32
N ARG A 41 -51.42 -39.74 10.39
CA ARG A 41 -50.74 -38.48 10.67
C ARG A 41 -49.27 -38.56 10.26
N VAL A 42 -48.61 -37.41 10.15
CA VAL A 42 -47.16 -37.35 9.92
C VAL A 42 -46.39 -38.14 10.99
N ALA A 43 -46.80 -38.05 12.26
CA ALA A 43 -46.20 -38.80 13.38
C ALA A 43 -46.30 -40.33 13.23
N ASP A 44 -47.28 -40.83 12.47
CA ASP A 44 -47.48 -42.27 12.27
C ASP A 44 -46.51 -42.84 11.22
N ILE A 45 -45.92 -41.98 10.39
CA ILE A 45 -45.03 -42.36 9.27
C ILE A 45 -43.63 -41.75 9.35
N GLY A 46 -43.37 -40.87 10.30
CA GLY A 46 -42.09 -40.20 10.43
C GLY A 46 -41.96 -39.40 11.73
N ARG A 47 -40.76 -38.84 11.95
CA ARG A 47 -40.45 -37.99 13.10
C ARG A 47 -40.31 -36.54 12.64
N VAL A 48 -41.01 -35.63 13.29
CA VAL A 48 -40.82 -34.18 13.11
C VAL A 48 -39.79 -33.71 14.14
N ILE A 49 -38.73 -33.04 13.68
CA ILE A 49 -37.66 -32.52 14.52
C ILE A 49 -37.54 -31.03 14.23
N ASP A 50 -37.74 -30.19 15.24
CA ASP A 50 -37.40 -28.77 15.17
C ASP A 50 -35.93 -28.62 15.49
N THR A 51 -35.14 -28.23 14.50
CA THR A 51 -33.70 -28.07 14.62
C THR A 51 -33.21 -27.00 13.67
N PHE A 52 -32.00 -26.53 13.88
CA PHE A 52 -31.35 -25.62 12.95
C PHE A 52 -30.89 -26.38 11.71
N GLU A 53 -30.73 -25.66 10.60
CA GLU A 53 -30.07 -26.22 9.43
C GLU A 53 -28.64 -26.64 9.80
N ASP A 54 -28.21 -27.81 9.30
CA ASP A 54 -26.83 -28.25 9.45
C ASP A 54 -25.98 -27.36 8.54
N ASP A 55 -25.37 -26.31 9.12
CA ASP A 55 -24.38 -25.50 8.41
C ASP A 55 -23.03 -26.21 8.47
N ASP A 56 -22.41 -26.38 7.30
CA ASP A 56 -21.10 -27.00 7.14
C ASP A 56 -19.96 -26.08 7.59
N GLY A 57 -20.25 -24.95 8.24
CA GLY A 57 -19.27 -23.95 8.66
C GLY A 57 -19.46 -23.41 10.08
N GLY A 58 -18.40 -22.80 10.61
CA GLY A 58 -18.43 -22.19 11.93
C GLY A 58 -17.19 -21.37 12.25
N GLY A 59 -17.30 -20.53 13.28
CA GLY A 59 -16.23 -19.62 13.71
C GLY A 59 -15.77 -19.89 15.14
N ARG A 60 -14.48 -19.70 15.39
CA ARG A 60 -13.88 -19.66 16.73
C ARG A 60 -13.07 -18.38 16.90
N PHE A 61 -13.14 -17.82 18.09
CA PHE A 61 -12.33 -16.68 18.52
C PHE A 61 -11.57 -17.08 19.79
N ASN A 62 -10.24 -17.02 19.73
CA ASN A 62 -9.32 -17.46 20.78
C ASN A 62 -9.66 -18.86 21.34
N GLY A 63 -9.93 -19.81 20.44
CA GLY A 63 -10.26 -21.18 20.80
C GLY A 63 -11.67 -21.40 21.36
N ARG A 64 -12.54 -20.39 21.39
CA ARG A 64 -13.96 -20.52 21.82
C ARG A 64 -14.90 -20.31 20.64
N SER A 65 -16.00 -21.06 20.59
CA SER A 65 -17.03 -20.85 19.55
C SER A 65 -17.54 -19.42 19.57
N ALA A 66 -17.56 -18.77 18.41
CA ALA A 66 -17.94 -17.38 18.27
C ALA A 66 -18.66 -17.14 16.94
N VAL A 67 -19.56 -16.15 16.93
CA VAL A 67 -20.19 -15.64 15.72
C VAL A 67 -19.61 -14.26 15.44
N SER A 68 -19.19 -14.03 14.20
CA SER A 68 -18.66 -12.74 13.76
C SER A 68 -19.74 -11.89 13.11
N CYS A 69 -19.77 -10.59 13.43
CA CYS A 69 -20.56 -9.61 12.70
C CYS A 69 -19.60 -8.56 12.12
N THR A 70 -19.51 -8.52 10.79
CA THR A 70 -18.61 -7.61 10.09
C THR A 70 -19.39 -6.40 9.60
N VAL A 71 -18.91 -5.20 9.95
CA VAL A 71 -19.49 -3.93 9.49
C VAL A 71 -18.66 -3.41 8.32
N TYR A 72 -19.27 -3.39 7.13
CA TYR A 72 -18.65 -2.83 5.94
C TYR A 72 -19.00 -1.35 5.78
N LYS A 73 -18.03 -0.57 5.31
CA LYS A 73 -18.22 0.82 4.87
C LYS A 73 -18.75 0.82 3.43
N THR A 74 -19.64 1.76 3.09
CA THR A 74 -20.09 1.97 1.71
C THR A 74 -19.51 3.27 1.13
N GLY A 75 -18.93 3.21 -0.06
CA GLY A 75 -18.46 4.39 -0.80
C GLY A 75 -17.38 5.19 -0.08
N ASP A 76 -17.59 6.50 0.08
CA ASP A 76 -16.67 7.49 0.62
C ASP A 76 -16.85 7.77 2.12
N GLN A 77 -17.73 7.04 2.82
CA GLN A 77 -18.01 7.23 4.25
C GLN A 77 -16.75 7.20 5.14
N ASP A 78 -16.76 7.92 6.25
CA ASP A 78 -15.61 7.95 7.16
C ASP A 78 -15.54 6.66 8.01
N ALA A 79 -14.46 5.88 7.84
CA ALA A 79 -14.24 4.64 8.57
C ALA A 79 -14.02 4.86 10.08
N VAL A 80 -13.41 5.99 10.47
CA VAL A 80 -13.19 6.36 11.86
C VAL A 80 -14.52 6.66 12.54
N ALA A 81 -15.35 7.48 11.89
CA ALA A 81 -16.67 7.80 12.42
C ALA A 81 -17.59 6.56 12.56
N ILE A 82 -17.51 5.61 11.62
CA ILE A 82 -18.24 4.33 11.72
C ILE A 82 -17.72 3.51 12.90
N SER A 83 -16.40 3.36 13.03
CA SER A 83 -15.78 2.60 14.11
C SER A 83 -16.14 3.14 15.49
N ASP A 84 -16.11 4.46 15.67
CA ASP A 84 -16.47 5.09 16.94
C ASP A 84 -17.93 4.83 17.32
N ARG A 85 -18.85 4.84 16.35
CA ARG A 85 -20.26 4.48 16.58
C ARG A 85 -20.40 3.01 16.98
N VAL A 86 -19.67 2.10 16.34
CA VAL A 86 -19.70 0.67 16.68
C VAL A 86 -19.12 0.43 18.08
N LYS A 87 -17.99 1.06 18.42
CA LYS A 87 -17.40 1.00 19.78
C LYS A 87 -18.40 1.52 20.83
N ALA A 88 -19.05 2.65 20.56
CA ALA A 88 -20.04 3.23 21.44
C ALA A 88 -21.25 2.32 21.66
N TYR A 89 -21.72 1.67 20.59
CA TYR A 89 -22.79 0.68 20.67
C TYR A 89 -22.40 -0.52 21.52
N VAL A 90 -21.22 -1.12 21.28
CA VAL A 90 -20.74 -2.28 22.04
C VAL A 90 -20.48 -1.93 23.51
N ALA A 91 -19.87 -0.77 23.78
CA ALA A 91 -19.63 -0.29 25.14
C ALA A 91 -20.95 -0.06 25.89
N GLY A 92 -21.95 0.55 25.23
CA GLY A 92 -23.28 0.75 25.82
C GLY A 92 -23.96 -0.58 26.17
N LYS A 93 -23.94 -1.56 25.26
CA LYS A 93 -24.46 -2.91 25.51
C LYS A 93 -23.78 -3.65 26.66
N ARG A 94 -22.51 -3.32 26.96
CA ARG A 94 -21.72 -3.85 28.08
C ARG A 94 -21.88 -3.07 29.38
N GLY A 95 -22.51 -1.90 29.35
CA GLY A 95 -22.57 -0.98 30.48
C GLY A 95 -21.23 -0.30 30.79
N GLU A 96 -20.31 -0.23 29.83
CA GLU A 96 -19.01 0.41 29.98
C GLU A 96 -19.11 1.93 29.73
N PRO A 97 -18.33 2.75 30.44
CA PRO A 97 -18.33 4.19 30.25
C PRO A 97 -17.81 4.56 28.85
N LEU A 98 -18.42 5.57 28.24
CA LEU A 98 -18.00 6.07 26.93
C LEU A 98 -16.76 6.95 27.04
N GLU A 99 -15.66 6.54 26.41
CA GLU A 99 -14.49 7.40 26.21
C GLU A 99 -14.71 8.30 24.99
N LEU A 100 -14.91 9.60 25.23
CA LEU A 100 -15.12 10.58 24.17
C LEU A 100 -13.80 11.16 23.67
N SER A 101 -13.62 11.18 22.34
CA SER A 101 -12.51 11.89 21.69
C SER A 101 -12.59 13.41 21.94
N LEU A 102 -11.47 14.12 21.78
CA LEU A 102 -11.43 15.59 21.86
C LEU A 102 -12.37 16.27 20.85
N ALA A 103 -12.49 15.71 19.64
CA ALA A 103 -13.38 16.22 18.61
C ALA A 103 -14.86 16.04 19.01
N SER A 104 -15.21 14.90 19.60
CA SER A 104 -16.56 14.62 20.10
C SER A 104 -16.91 15.54 21.28
N ARG A 105 -15.98 15.76 22.21
CA ARG A 105 -16.15 16.73 23.30
C ARG A 105 -16.37 18.15 22.80
N ALA A 106 -15.59 18.57 21.80
CA ALA A 106 -15.74 19.89 21.18
C ALA A 106 -17.10 20.02 20.47
N ARG A 107 -17.51 19.02 19.66
CA ARG A 107 -18.84 19.03 19.05
C ARG A 107 -19.94 19.14 20.09
N LEU A 108 -19.89 18.32 21.14
CA LEU A 108 -20.90 18.33 22.20
C LEU A 108 -21.00 19.70 22.89
N LEU A 109 -19.88 20.42 23.04
CA LEU A 109 -19.85 21.80 23.52
C LEU A 109 -20.46 22.82 22.53
N PHE A 110 -20.22 22.66 21.22
CA PHE A 110 -20.69 23.62 20.21
C PHE A 110 -22.11 23.35 19.69
N THR A 111 -22.52 22.09 19.56
CA THR A 111 -23.79 21.67 18.95
C THR A 111 -24.79 21.08 19.96
N GLY A 112 -24.35 20.76 21.19
CA GLY A 112 -25.17 20.12 22.22
C GLY A 112 -25.56 18.67 21.94
N HIS A 113 -25.18 18.12 20.78
CA HIS A 113 -25.55 16.79 20.31
C HIS A 113 -24.35 16.10 19.67
N ASP A 114 -24.12 14.83 20.03
CA ASP A 114 -23.11 13.97 19.39
C ASP A 114 -23.74 12.60 19.06
N PRO A 115 -23.69 12.15 17.79
CA PRO A 115 -24.23 10.85 17.38
C PRO A 115 -23.68 9.66 18.15
N ILE A 116 -22.44 9.74 18.64
CA ILE A 116 -21.76 8.65 19.38
C ILE A 116 -22.42 8.47 20.76
N VAL A 117 -22.75 9.58 21.43
CA VAL A 117 -23.40 9.57 22.74
C VAL A 117 -24.83 9.04 22.64
N GLU A 118 -25.56 9.42 21.59
CA GLU A 118 -26.92 8.90 21.35
C GLU A 118 -26.92 7.39 21.10
N VAL A 119 -25.94 6.88 20.33
CA VAL A 119 -25.80 5.45 20.06
C VAL A 119 -25.46 4.68 21.33
N HIS A 120 -24.55 5.19 22.17
CA HIS A 120 -24.21 4.58 23.45
C HIS A 120 -25.40 4.54 24.42
N ALA A 121 -26.13 5.64 24.55
CA ALA A 121 -27.30 5.72 25.42
C ALA A 121 -28.38 4.71 25.01
N ARG A 122 -28.72 4.64 23.71
CA ARG A 122 -29.66 3.64 23.20
C ARG A 122 -29.20 2.20 23.42
N ALA A 123 -27.90 1.96 23.37
CA ALA A 123 -27.34 0.63 23.60
C ALA A 123 -27.36 0.23 25.08
N CYS A 124 -27.23 1.17 26.01
CA CYS A 124 -27.39 0.92 27.44
C CYS A 124 -28.80 0.44 27.82
N ASP A 125 -29.82 0.89 27.08
CA ASP A 125 -31.22 0.53 27.33
C ASP A 125 -31.55 -0.94 27.00
N ASP A 126 -30.65 -1.66 26.31
CA ASP A 126 -30.88 -3.03 25.82
C ASP A 126 -29.61 -3.91 26.01
N PRO A 127 -29.16 -4.24 27.22
CA PRO A 127 -27.90 -4.95 27.44
C PRO A 127 -27.89 -6.39 26.89
N TYR A 128 -26.70 -6.96 26.69
CA TYR A 128 -26.59 -8.36 26.25
C TYR A 128 -27.17 -9.35 27.28
N PRO A 129 -27.80 -10.46 26.84
CA PRO A 129 -28.23 -11.53 27.74
C PRO A 129 -27.03 -12.13 28.51
N PRO A 130 -27.26 -12.63 29.75
CA PRO A 130 -26.17 -13.21 30.55
C PRO A 130 -25.51 -14.39 29.83
N GLY A 131 -24.17 -14.37 29.76
CA GLY A 131 -23.36 -15.39 29.07
C GLY A 131 -22.91 -15.02 27.65
N LEU A 132 -23.48 -13.96 27.06
CA LEU A 132 -23.02 -13.38 25.80
C LEU A 132 -22.09 -12.20 26.06
N SER A 133 -20.96 -12.17 25.35
CA SER A 133 -20.02 -11.05 25.38
C SER A 133 -19.57 -10.73 23.96
N ALA A 134 -19.60 -9.45 23.59
CA ALA A 134 -19.03 -8.99 22.33
C ALA A 134 -17.61 -8.46 22.54
N MET A 135 -16.70 -8.85 21.66
CA MET A 135 -15.36 -8.27 21.54
C MET A 135 -15.20 -7.70 20.13
N THR A 136 -14.57 -6.55 20.02
CA THR A 136 -14.19 -5.98 18.73
C THR A 136 -12.80 -6.49 18.36
N HIS A 137 -12.63 -6.96 17.13
CA HIS A 137 -11.35 -7.32 16.54
C HIS A 137 -11.22 -6.69 15.15
N SER A 138 -10.01 -6.67 14.59
CA SER A 138 -9.75 -6.22 13.20
C SER A 138 -10.33 -4.84 12.85
N ASN A 139 -10.14 -3.85 13.74
CA ASN A 139 -10.64 -2.48 13.57
C ASN A 139 -9.74 -1.64 12.65
N LEU A 140 -10.12 -1.48 11.38
CA LEU A 140 -9.39 -0.67 10.39
C LEU A 140 -9.27 0.82 10.77
N ALA A 141 -10.22 1.39 11.51
CA ALA A 141 -10.13 2.80 11.90
C ALA A 141 -8.93 3.07 12.80
N LYS A 142 -8.62 2.14 13.73
CA LYS A 142 -7.45 2.27 14.60
C LYS A 142 -6.17 2.34 13.77
N PHE A 143 -6.09 1.51 12.73
CA PHE A 143 -4.97 1.54 11.79
C PHE A 143 -4.85 2.92 11.11
N ILE A 144 -5.95 3.55 10.71
CA ILE A 144 -5.95 4.90 10.09
C ILE A 144 -5.59 5.99 11.10
N GLU A 145 -6.13 5.94 12.31
CA GLU A 145 -5.87 6.91 13.38
C GLU A 145 -4.40 6.88 13.80
N ASP A 146 -3.88 5.70 14.12
CA ASP A 146 -2.49 5.49 14.52
C ASP A 146 -1.53 6.02 13.44
N ARG A 147 -1.88 5.82 12.15
CA ARG A 147 -1.14 6.30 10.97
C ARG A 147 -1.12 7.82 10.85
N LEU A 148 -2.28 8.44 11.01
CA LEU A 148 -2.42 9.89 10.92
C LEU A 148 -1.69 10.57 12.08
N ASP A 149 -1.78 10.02 13.29
CA ASP A 149 -1.04 10.53 14.45
C ASP A 149 0.47 10.42 14.23
N LEU A 150 0.94 9.26 13.74
CA LEU A 150 2.33 9.03 13.41
C LEU A 150 2.88 10.04 12.40
N LEU A 151 2.17 10.20 11.29
CA LEU A 151 2.59 11.12 10.22
C LEU A 151 2.50 12.57 10.66
N THR A 152 1.50 12.94 11.46
CA THR A 152 1.36 14.30 11.99
C THR A 152 2.50 14.60 12.95
N ARG A 153 2.85 13.65 13.83
CA ARG A 153 3.99 13.76 14.75
C ARG A 153 5.31 13.83 14.00
N ASN A 154 5.52 12.97 12.99
CA ASN A 154 6.74 12.96 12.18
C ASN A 154 6.85 14.23 11.34
N GLY A 155 5.76 14.70 10.75
CA GLY A 155 5.68 15.97 10.05
C GLY A 155 5.98 17.16 10.97
N ALA A 156 5.39 17.21 12.18
CA ALA A 156 5.67 18.26 13.16
C ALA A 156 7.11 18.23 13.67
N PHE A 157 7.68 17.04 13.89
CA PHE A 157 9.08 16.89 14.28
C PHE A 157 10.01 17.31 13.14
N GLY A 158 9.73 16.92 11.90
CA GLY A 158 10.45 17.36 10.70
C GLY A 158 10.39 18.88 10.51
N LEU A 159 9.21 19.47 10.67
CA LEU A 159 9.00 20.92 10.65
C LEU A 159 9.84 21.64 11.72
N THR A 160 9.90 21.07 12.93
CA THR A 160 10.70 21.61 14.03
C THR A 160 12.19 21.50 13.74
N LEU A 161 12.67 20.39 13.19
CA LEU A 161 14.06 20.21 12.80
C LEU A 161 14.45 21.17 11.67
N VAL A 162 13.58 21.36 10.69
CA VAL A 162 13.78 22.35 9.61
C VAL A 162 13.85 23.75 10.22
N PHE A 163 12.91 24.14 11.08
CA PHE A 163 12.95 25.44 11.74
C PHE A 163 14.23 25.66 12.56
N LEU A 164 14.66 24.66 13.33
CA LEU A 164 15.92 24.70 14.08
C LEU A 164 17.12 24.89 13.13
N SER A 165 17.15 24.16 12.01
CA SER A 165 18.21 24.30 11.01
C SER A 165 18.22 25.71 10.40
N LEU A 166 17.06 26.28 10.06
CA LEU A 166 16.95 27.65 9.57
C LEU A 166 17.45 28.67 10.60
N LEU A 167 17.19 28.47 11.89
CA LEU A 167 17.69 29.36 12.95
C LEU A 167 19.21 29.36 13.09
N VAL A 168 19.87 28.22 12.84
CA VAL A 168 21.34 28.10 12.91
C VAL A 168 22.01 28.85 11.76
N PHE A 169 21.38 28.86 10.59
CA PHE A 169 22.01 29.32 9.36
C PHE A 169 21.43 30.60 8.78
N LEU A 170 20.25 31.07 9.18
CA LEU A 170 19.66 32.32 8.68
C LEU A 170 19.40 33.30 9.83
N ASN A 171 19.21 34.57 9.50
CA ASN A 171 18.72 35.55 10.45
C ASN A 171 17.35 35.09 10.99
N TRP A 172 17.15 35.11 12.31
CA TRP A 172 15.92 34.63 12.94
C TRP A 172 14.64 35.25 12.36
N ARG A 173 14.66 36.50 11.88
CA ARG A 173 13.50 37.15 11.24
C ARG A 173 13.20 36.53 9.89
N VAL A 174 14.23 36.28 9.08
CA VAL A 174 14.10 35.62 7.78
C VAL A 174 13.67 34.18 7.99
N ALA A 175 14.34 33.45 8.90
CA ALA A 175 14.00 32.06 9.25
C ALA A 175 12.55 31.91 9.73
N PHE A 176 12.04 32.84 10.57
CA PHE A 176 10.66 32.82 11.04
C PHE A 176 9.65 33.01 9.91
N TRP A 177 9.88 33.97 9.01
CA TRP A 177 8.95 34.24 7.91
C TRP A 177 8.97 33.15 6.84
N VAL A 178 10.16 32.62 6.52
CA VAL A 178 10.30 31.43 5.66
C VAL A 178 9.53 30.24 6.26
N MET A 179 9.64 30.03 7.57
CA MET A 179 8.93 28.97 8.28
C MET A 179 7.40 29.19 8.29
N MET A 180 6.93 30.43 8.44
CA MET A 180 5.50 30.74 8.34
C MET A 180 4.98 30.52 6.91
N GLY A 181 5.77 30.90 5.90
CA GLY A 181 5.48 30.65 4.49
C GLY A 181 5.33 29.16 4.18
N LEU A 182 6.19 28.31 4.76
CA LEU A 182 6.08 26.84 4.67
C LEU A 182 4.75 26.33 5.23
N VAL A 183 4.33 26.79 6.42
CA VAL A 183 3.05 26.36 7.03
C VAL A 183 1.86 26.80 6.17
N VAL A 184 1.87 28.05 5.68
CA VAL A 184 0.82 28.57 4.80
C VAL A 184 0.77 27.76 3.49
N SER A 185 1.93 27.43 2.93
CA SER A 185 2.04 26.64 1.70
C SER A 185 1.52 25.21 1.87
N MET A 186 1.80 24.57 3.01
CA MET A 186 1.25 23.24 3.34
C MET A 186 -0.27 23.28 3.51
N CYS A 187 -0.80 24.26 4.24
CA CYS A 187 -2.25 24.45 4.39
C CYS A 187 -2.93 24.71 3.03
N GLY A 188 -2.32 25.54 2.19
CA GLY A 188 -2.78 25.78 0.83
C GLY A 188 -2.74 24.51 -0.03
N ALA A 189 -1.70 23.68 0.10
CA ALA A 189 -1.58 22.43 -0.64
C ALA A 189 -2.73 21.48 -0.31
N VAL A 190 -3.05 21.32 0.97
CA VAL A 190 -4.20 20.53 1.44
C VAL A 190 -5.51 21.10 0.91
N MET A 191 -5.67 22.43 0.89
CA MET A 191 -6.87 23.08 0.33
C MET A 191 -7.02 22.79 -1.16
N LEU A 192 -5.94 22.93 -1.95
CA LEU A 192 -5.95 22.67 -3.39
C LEU A 192 -6.19 21.19 -3.71
N MET A 193 -5.62 20.28 -2.91
CA MET A 193 -5.89 18.85 -3.00
C MET A 193 -7.38 18.55 -2.81
N GLN A 194 -8.02 19.13 -1.79
CA GLN A 194 -9.45 18.95 -1.57
C GLN A 194 -10.30 19.45 -2.76
N MET A 195 -9.90 20.57 -3.38
CA MET A 195 -10.59 21.09 -4.57
C MET A 195 -10.50 20.16 -5.79
N ILE A 196 -9.42 19.40 -5.91
CA ILE A 196 -9.19 18.45 -7.03
C ILE A 196 -9.72 17.04 -6.67
N GLY A 197 -10.30 16.85 -5.48
CA GLY A 197 -10.84 15.57 -5.02
C GLY A 197 -9.78 14.58 -4.53
N ALA A 198 -8.55 15.05 -4.25
CA ALA A 198 -7.52 14.23 -3.63
C ALA A 198 -7.75 14.13 -2.12
N SER A 199 -7.95 12.92 -1.62
CA SER A 199 -8.14 12.66 -0.19
C SER A 199 -6.83 12.76 0.59
N LEU A 200 -6.93 13.11 1.87
CA LEU A 200 -5.81 13.03 2.80
C LEU A 200 -5.62 11.56 3.22
N ASN A 201 -4.60 10.92 2.70
CA ASN A 201 -4.19 9.55 3.02
C ASN A 201 -2.68 9.49 3.29
N LEU A 202 -2.12 8.30 3.53
CA LEU A 202 -0.67 8.20 3.81
C LEU A 202 0.20 8.66 2.67
N ILE A 203 -0.12 8.29 1.44
CA ILE A 203 0.71 8.61 0.28
C ILE A 203 0.69 10.13 0.09
N SER A 204 -0.46 10.78 0.29
CA SER A 204 -0.55 12.24 0.24
C SER A 204 0.18 12.92 1.39
N MET A 205 0.07 12.40 2.63
CA MET A 205 0.77 12.93 3.80
C MET A 205 2.28 12.77 3.69
N PHE A 206 2.73 11.63 3.18
CA PHE A 206 4.13 11.41 2.84
C PHE A 206 4.59 12.38 1.75
N GLY A 207 3.76 12.63 0.74
CA GLY A 207 4.00 13.69 -0.24
C GLY A 207 4.27 15.03 0.43
N LEU A 208 3.45 15.43 1.40
CA LEU A 208 3.64 16.67 2.17
C LEU A 208 4.96 16.65 2.97
N ILE A 209 5.28 15.55 3.65
CA ILE A 209 6.54 15.40 4.41
C ILE A 209 7.76 15.47 3.48
N THR A 210 7.69 14.83 2.31
CA THR A 210 8.79 14.83 1.32
C THR A 210 9.06 16.24 0.79
N VAL A 211 8.01 17.04 0.67
CA VAL A 211 8.06 18.39 0.13
C VAL A 211 8.44 19.43 1.19
N LEU A 212 8.41 19.06 2.47
CA LEU A 212 8.77 19.94 3.59
C LEU A 212 10.19 20.50 3.49
N GLY A 213 11.13 19.75 2.89
CA GLY A 213 12.46 20.26 2.55
C GLY A 213 12.47 21.17 1.32
N LEU A 214 11.67 20.82 0.31
CA LEU A 214 11.68 21.42 -1.03
C LEU A 214 10.98 22.79 -1.09
N VAL A 215 9.92 22.97 -0.31
CA VAL A 215 9.12 24.22 -0.26
C VAL A 215 9.84 25.35 0.47
N VAL A 216 10.93 25.05 1.16
CA VAL A 216 11.67 26.08 1.90
C VAL A 216 12.74 26.69 1.00
N ASP A 217 13.24 25.96 0.00
CA ASP A 217 14.38 26.34 -0.83
C ASP A 217 14.19 27.66 -1.59
N ASP A 218 13.04 27.84 -2.24
CA ASP A 218 12.71 29.06 -2.96
C ASP A 218 12.58 30.27 -2.01
N ALA A 219 11.90 30.08 -0.88
CA ALA A 219 11.78 31.07 0.18
C ALA A 219 13.14 31.45 0.81
N ILE A 220 14.05 30.49 0.98
CA ILE A 220 15.43 30.74 1.44
C ILE A 220 16.18 31.61 0.43
N VAL A 221 16.15 31.25 -0.86
CA VAL A 221 16.87 31.97 -1.91
C VAL A 221 16.39 33.42 -2.02
N VAL A 222 15.07 33.63 -2.00
CA VAL A 222 14.48 34.98 -2.00
C VAL A 222 14.84 35.72 -0.71
N GLY A 223 14.67 35.08 0.45
CA GLY A 223 14.92 35.68 1.76
C GLY A 223 16.38 36.09 1.99
N GLU A 224 17.34 35.25 1.59
CA GLU A 224 18.77 35.58 1.66
C GLU A 224 19.15 36.71 0.71
N ASN A 225 18.60 36.75 -0.52
CA ASN A 225 18.93 37.82 -1.46
C ASN A 225 18.40 39.18 -0.99
N VAL A 226 17.17 39.22 -0.46
CA VAL A 226 16.58 40.42 0.18
C VAL A 226 17.39 40.83 1.40
N TYR A 227 17.77 39.88 2.27
CA TYR A 227 18.57 40.18 3.46
C TYR A 227 19.96 40.73 3.10
N ALA A 228 20.64 40.15 2.11
CA ALA A 228 21.96 40.59 1.66
C ALA A 228 21.93 42.03 1.13
N ARG A 229 20.84 42.45 0.48
CA ARG A 229 20.61 43.83 0.01
C ARG A 229 20.42 44.80 1.18
N VAL A 230 19.57 44.45 2.16
CA VAL A 230 19.40 45.25 3.40
C VAL A 230 20.72 45.38 4.16
N GLU A 231 21.56 44.33 4.17
CA GLU A 231 22.85 44.37 4.85
C GLU A 231 23.86 45.34 4.19
N ARG A 232 23.73 45.56 2.87
CA ARG A 232 24.50 46.59 2.12
C ARG A 232 24.03 48.02 2.40
N GLY A 233 22.99 48.20 3.22
CA GLY A 233 22.47 49.51 3.64
C GLY A 233 21.33 50.04 2.77
N GLU A 234 20.75 49.20 1.91
CA GLU A 234 19.57 49.57 1.12
C GLU A 234 18.31 49.66 2.00
N ASP A 235 17.34 50.47 1.58
CA ASP A 235 16.03 50.57 2.24
C ASP A 235 15.29 49.22 2.17
N PRO A 236 14.66 48.73 3.26
CA PRO A 236 14.02 47.42 3.29
C PRO A 236 12.94 47.19 2.21
N HIS A 237 12.16 48.22 1.85
CA HIS A 237 11.14 48.08 0.80
C HIS A 237 11.78 47.97 -0.58
N VAL A 238 12.80 48.78 -0.85
CA VAL A 238 13.53 48.73 -2.13
C VAL A 238 14.30 47.41 -2.24
N ALA A 239 14.96 46.99 -1.17
CA ALA A 239 15.70 45.74 -1.09
C ALA A 239 14.80 44.52 -1.30
N ALA A 240 13.56 44.53 -0.77
CA ALA A 240 12.59 43.47 -0.99
C ALA A 240 12.17 43.35 -2.45
N VAL A 241 11.87 44.47 -3.12
CA VAL A 241 11.45 44.47 -4.54
C VAL A 241 12.60 44.07 -5.46
N VAL A 242 13.74 44.78 -5.36
CA VAL A 242 14.89 44.55 -6.23
C VAL A 242 15.51 43.18 -5.95
N GLY A 243 15.68 42.82 -4.68
CA GLY A 243 16.22 41.52 -4.28
C GLY A 243 15.36 40.35 -4.79
N THR A 244 14.04 40.47 -4.80
CA THR A 244 13.16 39.43 -5.36
C THR A 244 13.26 39.37 -6.88
N GLN A 245 13.28 40.53 -7.56
CA GLN A 245 13.38 40.61 -9.03
C GLN A 245 14.64 39.95 -9.58
N GLU A 246 15.77 40.03 -8.86
CA GLU A 246 17.03 39.41 -9.27
C GLU A 246 16.97 37.89 -9.34
N VAL A 247 16.19 37.25 -8.46
CA VAL A 247 16.14 35.78 -8.34
C VAL A 247 14.85 35.16 -8.86
N THR A 248 13.87 35.96 -9.31
CA THR A 248 12.54 35.50 -9.74
C THR A 248 12.61 34.42 -10.82
N TRP A 249 13.34 34.66 -11.92
CA TRP A 249 13.41 33.69 -13.04
C TRP A 249 14.13 32.39 -12.67
N PRO A 250 15.33 32.44 -12.05
CA PRO A 250 15.97 31.23 -11.53
C PRO A 250 15.06 30.42 -10.61
N VAL A 251 14.33 31.07 -9.70
CA VAL A 251 13.41 30.41 -8.75
C VAL A 251 12.21 29.77 -9.46
N ILE A 252 11.56 30.47 -10.41
CA ILE A 252 10.43 29.89 -11.18
C ILE A 252 10.88 28.64 -11.94
N VAL A 253 12.04 28.69 -12.60
CA VAL A 253 12.54 27.53 -13.37
C VAL A 253 12.99 26.41 -12.44
N ALA A 254 13.64 26.71 -11.32
CA ALA A 254 13.98 25.74 -10.28
C ALA A 254 12.77 24.98 -9.74
N VAL A 255 11.71 25.69 -9.35
CA VAL A 255 10.49 25.06 -8.83
C VAL A 255 9.79 24.27 -9.94
N THR A 256 9.67 24.84 -11.14
CA THR A 256 9.00 24.17 -12.25
C THR A 256 9.79 22.95 -12.75
N THR A 257 11.12 22.94 -12.68
CA THR A 257 11.93 21.76 -13.04
C THR A 257 11.74 20.64 -12.03
N THR A 258 11.58 20.97 -10.74
CA THR A 258 11.20 20.01 -9.71
C THR A 258 9.80 19.45 -9.99
N MET A 259 8.80 20.30 -10.27
CA MET A 259 7.48 19.84 -10.73
C MET A 259 7.58 18.95 -11.97
N GLY A 260 8.45 19.31 -12.91
CA GLY A 260 8.75 18.58 -14.14
C GLY A 260 9.41 17.22 -13.92
N ALA A 261 10.15 17.05 -12.83
CA ALA A 261 10.70 15.75 -12.41
C ALA A 261 9.59 14.83 -11.91
N PHE A 262 8.62 15.36 -11.17
CA PHE A 262 7.48 14.60 -10.64
C PHE A 262 6.36 14.36 -11.65
N ALA A 263 6.15 15.26 -12.61
CA ALA A 263 5.00 15.20 -13.53
C ALA A 263 4.92 13.88 -14.35
N PRO A 264 6.03 13.31 -14.88
CA PRO A 264 5.97 12.03 -15.60
C PRO A 264 5.57 10.84 -14.75
N LEU A 265 5.69 10.92 -13.42
CA LEU A 265 5.22 9.88 -12.50
C LEU A 265 3.69 9.77 -12.47
N LEU A 266 2.96 10.79 -12.96
CA LEU A 266 1.50 10.72 -13.16
C LEU A 266 1.09 9.73 -14.27
N LEU A 267 2.04 9.32 -15.11
CA LEU A 267 1.83 8.40 -16.24
C LEU A 267 2.17 6.95 -15.90
N LEU A 268 2.53 6.66 -14.64
CA LEU A 268 2.83 5.30 -14.21
C LEU A 268 1.60 4.40 -14.38
N GLN A 269 1.83 3.21 -14.93
CA GLN A 269 0.79 2.22 -15.17
C GLN A 269 0.79 1.12 -14.09
N GLY A 270 -0.32 0.39 -14.02
CA GLY A 270 -0.54 -0.68 -13.04
C GLY A 270 -1.14 -0.15 -11.75
N GLN A 271 -1.49 -1.07 -10.85
CA GLN A 271 -2.15 -0.73 -9.58
C GLN A 271 -1.30 0.27 -8.77
N ILE A 272 0.03 0.09 -8.77
CA ILE A 272 0.95 1.01 -8.11
C ILE A 272 0.89 2.40 -8.71
N GLY A 273 0.77 2.53 -10.04
CA GLY A 273 0.65 3.82 -10.69
C GLY A 273 -0.57 4.59 -10.17
N ASP A 274 -1.71 3.91 -10.05
CA ASP A 274 -2.95 4.49 -9.51
C ASP A 274 -2.79 4.94 -8.05
N PHE A 275 -2.16 4.11 -7.20
CA PHE A 275 -1.86 4.46 -5.81
C PHE A 275 -0.85 5.62 -5.70
N MET A 276 0.21 5.61 -6.51
CA MET A 276 1.33 6.55 -6.43
C MET A 276 1.07 7.88 -7.13
N ARG A 277 0.07 7.97 -8.02
CA ARG A 277 -0.29 9.21 -8.71
C ARG A 277 -0.61 10.36 -7.75
N VAL A 278 -1.07 10.05 -6.54
CA VAL A 278 -1.37 11.05 -5.49
C VAL A 278 -0.11 11.82 -5.07
N LEU A 279 1.05 11.16 -5.00
CA LEU A 279 2.29 11.76 -4.50
C LEU A 279 2.77 12.92 -5.40
N PRO A 280 2.93 12.78 -6.73
CA PRO A 280 3.24 13.90 -7.61
C PRO A 280 2.20 15.02 -7.57
N VAL A 281 0.92 14.70 -7.43
CA VAL A 281 -0.15 15.72 -7.31
C VAL A 281 0.09 16.59 -6.07
N VAL A 282 0.35 15.97 -4.90
CA VAL A 282 0.65 16.70 -3.67
C VAL A 282 1.88 17.60 -3.85
N VAL A 283 2.95 17.05 -4.41
CA VAL A 283 4.21 17.79 -4.63
C VAL A 283 3.98 19.00 -5.53
N ILE A 284 3.30 18.82 -6.66
CA ILE A 284 3.03 19.91 -7.61
C ILE A 284 2.13 20.98 -6.96
N CYS A 285 1.12 20.58 -6.19
CA CYS A 285 0.25 21.52 -5.48
C CYS A 285 1.03 22.33 -4.43
N ALA A 286 1.83 21.66 -3.61
CA ALA A 286 2.63 22.30 -2.57
C ALA A 286 3.69 23.24 -3.13
N LEU A 287 4.44 22.82 -4.15
CA LEU A 287 5.42 23.66 -4.83
C LEU A 287 4.76 24.84 -5.57
N GLY A 288 3.57 24.65 -6.13
CA GLY A 288 2.85 25.72 -6.84
C GLY A 288 2.41 26.84 -5.90
N ILE A 289 1.95 26.48 -4.71
CA ILE A 289 1.55 27.45 -3.69
C ILE A 289 2.79 28.07 -3.03
N SER A 290 3.84 27.29 -2.80
CA SER A 290 5.14 27.78 -2.33
C SER A 290 5.70 28.87 -3.24
N LEU A 291 5.72 28.63 -4.55
CA LEU A 291 6.22 29.61 -5.51
C LEU A 291 5.45 30.92 -5.45
N PHE A 292 4.12 30.86 -5.28
CA PHE A 292 3.29 32.03 -5.12
C PHE A 292 3.57 32.77 -3.80
N GLU A 293 3.71 32.02 -2.70
CA GLU A 293 4.04 32.55 -1.36
C GLU A 293 5.42 33.23 -1.36
N ALA A 294 6.45 32.54 -1.84
CA ALA A 294 7.83 33.00 -1.83
C ALA A 294 8.06 34.26 -2.69
N LEU A 295 7.35 34.41 -3.81
CA LEU A 295 7.50 35.57 -4.71
C LEU A 295 6.56 36.73 -4.37
N SER A 296 5.40 36.48 -3.76
CA SER A 296 4.38 37.50 -3.53
C SER A 296 4.23 37.91 -2.07
N ILE A 297 4.19 36.93 -1.16
CA ILE A 297 3.83 37.13 0.24
C ILE A 297 5.10 37.37 1.08
N LEU A 298 6.12 36.53 0.94
CA LEU A 298 7.35 36.61 1.73
C LEU A 298 8.07 37.97 1.60
N PRO A 299 8.27 38.56 0.40
CA PRO A 299 8.99 39.82 0.27
C PRO A 299 8.29 40.98 0.99
N SER A 300 6.95 40.97 1.02
CA SER A 300 6.16 42.01 1.70
C SER A 300 6.37 41.99 3.21
N HIS A 301 6.42 40.80 3.82
CA HIS A 301 6.67 40.64 5.25
C HIS A 301 8.13 40.96 5.61
N LEU A 302 9.07 40.57 4.76
CA LEU A 302 10.49 40.92 4.94
C LEU A 302 10.72 42.43 4.88
N ALA A 303 10.04 43.15 3.98
CA ALA A 303 10.14 44.61 3.88
C ALA A 303 9.72 45.32 5.17
N GLU A 304 8.68 44.85 5.85
CA GLU A 304 8.20 45.45 7.10
C GLU A 304 9.05 45.06 8.32
N TRP A 305 9.60 43.84 8.33
CA TRP A 305 10.29 43.31 9.51
C TRP A 305 11.81 43.48 9.48
N LEU A 306 12.43 43.66 8.31
CA LEU A 306 13.85 43.95 8.21
C LEU A 306 14.12 45.41 8.56
N LYS A 307 15.14 45.65 9.39
CA LYS A 307 15.57 47.00 9.77
C LYS A 307 17.00 47.25 9.30
N PRO A 308 17.34 48.47 8.83
CA PRO A 308 18.71 48.82 8.47
C PRO A 308 19.68 48.65 9.65
N ARG A 309 20.92 48.27 9.32
CA ARG A 309 21.99 47.87 10.26
C ARG A 309 22.29 48.93 11.35
N ASP A 310 22.10 50.22 11.04
CA ASP A 310 22.34 51.34 11.96
C ASP A 310 21.25 51.50 13.05
N GLN A 311 20.02 51.12 12.74
CA GLN A 311 18.91 51.13 13.70
C GLN A 311 19.02 49.94 14.67
N GLU A 312 19.44 48.77 14.17
CA GLU A 312 19.69 47.61 15.04
C GLU A 312 20.85 47.85 16.02
N ARG A 313 21.95 48.49 15.58
CA ARG A 313 23.07 48.83 16.48
C ARG A 313 22.65 49.78 17.63
N ARG A 314 21.75 50.73 17.36
CA ARG A 314 21.20 51.65 18.37
C ARG A 314 20.26 50.96 19.36
N GLU A 315 19.43 50.01 18.91
CA GLU A 315 18.53 49.24 19.78
C GLU A 315 19.24 48.07 20.54
N ARG A 316 20.43 47.63 20.09
CA ARG A 316 21.25 46.58 20.74
C ARG A 316 21.84 47.00 22.09
N ALA A 317 21.90 48.31 22.37
CA ALA A 317 22.53 48.85 23.58
C ALA A 317 21.66 48.76 24.86
N THR A 318 20.37 48.41 24.77
CA THR A 318 19.41 48.68 25.86
C THR A 318 18.93 47.46 26.67
N SER A 319 19.23 46.19 26.30
CA SER A 319 18.75 45.00 27.04
C SER A 319 19.82 43.90 27.24
N PRO A 320 19.95 43.31 28.45
CA PRO A 320 20.92 42.25 28.74
C PRO A 320 20.65 40.92 28.01
N MET A 321 19.38 40.56 27.79
CA MET A 321 18.99 39.37 27.00
C MET A 321 19.44 39.51 25.53
N ARG A 322 19.29 40.72 24.96
CA ARG A 322 19.73 41.03 23.59
C ARG A 322 21.26 41.01 23.44
N ARG A 323 22.03 41.33 24.49
CA ARG A 323 23.51 41.19 24.47
C ARG A 323 23.98 39.73 24.52
N TRP A 324 23.26 38.86 25.23
CA TRP A 324 23.56 37.42 25.26
C TRP A 324 23.23 36.76 23.92
N MET A 325 22.07 37.05 23.33
CA MET A 325 21.71 36.60 21.97
C MET A 325 22.67 37.14 20.89
N ALA A 326 23.12 38.40 21.00
CA ALA A 326 24.09 38.97 20.06
C ALA A 326 25.46 38.29 20.12
N LYS A 327 25.91 37.83 21.30
CA LYS A 327 27.15 37.05 21.43
C LYS A 327 27.05 35.66 20.80
N PHE A 328 25.89 35.01 20.88
CA PHE A 328 25.64 33.75 20.16
C PHE A 328 25.64 33.98 18.64
N ARG A 329 24.94 35.01 18.15
CA ARG A 329 24.77 35.30 16.72
C ARG A 329 26.04 35.81 16.01
N ASP A 330 26.79 36.74 16.61
CA ASP A 330 28.06 37.24 16.04
C ASP A 330 29.18 36.19 16.09
N SER A 331 29.05 35.14 16.92
CA SER A 331 30.02 34.03 17.00
C SER A 331 29.75 32.92 15.98
N GLU A 332 28.49 32.66 15.63
CA GLU A 332 28.09 31.63 14.65
C GLU A 332 28.39 32.02 13.19
N GLU A 333 28.15 33.28 12.78
CA GLU A 333 28.45 33.76 11.41
C GLU A 333 29.96 33.76 11.09
N HIS A 334 30.83 33.81 12.10
CA HIS A 334 32.27 33.98 11.90
C HIS A 334 33.16 32.77 12.25
N LEU A 335 32.68 31.73 12.95
CA LEU A 335 33.53 30.58 13.33
C LEU A 335 33.28 29.31 12.51
N LEU A 336 32.04 28.81 12.44
CA LEU A 336 31.70 27.57 11.72
C LEU A 336 31.77 27.76 10.20
N LEU A 337 31.12 28.82 9.70
CA LEU A 337 31.06 29.09 8.25
C LEU A 337 32.40 29.58 7.69
N SER A 338 33.18 30.35 8.45
CA SER A 338 34.51 30.79 7.97
C SER A 338 35.49 29.62 7.89
N PHE A 339 35.42 28.68 8.83
CA PHE A 339 36.19 27.45 8.81
C PHE A 339 35.76 26.58 7.62
N LEU A 340 34.48 26.24 7.51
CA LEU A 340 33.94 25.45 6.39
C LEU A 340 34.27 26.07 5.03
N ASN A 341 34.07 27.39 4.88
CA ASN A 341 34.36 28.10 3.64
C ASN A 341 35.85 28.04 3.29
N LYS A 342 36.76 28.15 4.26
CA LYS A 342 38.21 28.06 4.00
C LYS A 342 38.61 26.69 3.45
N TYR A 343 38.14 25.60 4.05
CA TYR A 343 38.45 24.24 3.55
C TYR A 343 37.75 23.94 2.24
N TYR A 344 36.49 24.36 2.10
CA TYR A 344 35.74 24.18 0.87
C TYR A 344 36.40 24.88 -0.31
N VAL A 345 36.78 26.15 -0.17
CA VAL A 345 37.45 26.91 -1.23
C VAL A 345 38.77 26.27 -1.63
N TRP A 346 39.54 25.81 -0.64
CA TRP A 346 40.78 25.08 -0.90
C TRP A 346 40.53 23.79 -1.70
N LEU A 347 39.52 23.02 -1.30
CA LEU A 347 39.12 21.79 -2.00
C LEU A 347 38.60 22.09 -3.41
N LEU A 348 37.81 23.15 -3.56
CA LEU A 348 37.25 23.60 -4.83
C LEU A 348 38.35 24.05 -5.80
N GLU A 349 39.32 24.83 -5.33
CA GLU A 349 40.47 25.27 -6.13
C GLU A 349 41.28 24.06 -6.62
N LEU A 350 41.56 23.10 -5.73
CA LEU A 350 42.22 21.85 -6.10
C LEU A 350 41.42 21.06 -7.15
N SER A 351 40.10 20.97 -6.95
CA SER A 351 39.18 20.21 -7.80
C SER A 351 39.03 20.82 -9.18
N VAL A 352 39.00 22.14 -9.29
CA VAL A 352 38.97 22.86 -10.57
C VAL A 352 40.32 22.77 -11.28
N ARG A 353 41.43 22.91 -10.55
CA ARG A 353 42.78 22.81 -11.11
C ARG A 353 43.07 21.42 -11.69
N TYR A 354 42.60 20.36 -11.02
CA TYR A 354 42.69 18.97 -11.46
C TYR A 354 41.35 18.40 -11.96
N ARG A 355 40.54 19.22 -12.65
CA ARG A 355 39.17 18.89 -13.11
C ARG A 355 38.98 17.51 -13.75
N TYR A 356 39.93 17.03 -14.55
CA TYR A 356 39.86 15.69 -15.17
C TYR A 356 40.02 14.56 -14.14
N VAL A 357 40.84 14.74 -13.11
CA VAL A 357 40.99 13.80 -12.00
C VAL A 357 39.73 13.80 -11.13
N THR A 358 39.17 14.99 -10.87
CA THR A 358 37.93 15.16 -10.10
C THR A 358 36.77 14.39 -10.72
N ILE A 359 36.57 14.54 -12.04
CA ILE A 359 35.52 13.81 -12.76
C ILE A 359 35.85 12.32 -12.84
N GLY A 360 37.12 11.95 -13.10
CA GLY A 360 37.53 10.55 -13.09
C GLY A 360 37.24 9.85 -11.76
N ALA A 361 37.48 10.53 -10.63
CA ALA A 361 37.14 10.05 -9.30
C ALA A 361 35.63 9.94 -9.09
N ALA A 362 34.86 10.94 -9.55
CA ALA A 362 33.40 10.92 -9.46
C ALA A 362 32.80 9.77 -10.30
N THR A 363 33.29 9.56 -11.53
CA THR A 363 32.90 8.44 -12.39
C THR A 363 33.31 7.09 -11.78
N ALA A 364 34.48 7.00 -11.16
CA ALA A 364 34.89 5.78 -10.44
C ALA A 364 33.94 5.47 -9.26
N ALA A 365 33.52 6.48 -8.50
CA ALA A 365 32.53 6.31 -7.43
C ALA A 365 31.18 5.82 -7.98
N LEU A 366 30.73 6.35 -9.11
CA LEU A 366 29.52 5.90 -9.81
C LEU A 366 29.65 4.42 -10.24
N MET A 367 30.78 4.03 -10.84
CA MET A 367 31.04 2.64 -11.24
C MET A 367 31.05 1.69 -10.04
N LEU A 368 31.63 2.10 -8.90
CA LEU A 368 31.61 1.32 -7.66
C LEU A 368 30.19 1.13 -7.13
N ALA A 369 29.36 2.17 -7.15
CA ALA A 369 27.96 2.07 -6.72
C ALA A 369 27.16 1.12 -7.63
N PHE A 370 27.28 1.25 -8.95
CA PHE A 370 26.66 0.27 -9.86
C PHE A 370 27.20 -1.15 -9.66
N GLY A 371 28.47 -1.29 -9.31
CA GLY A 371 29.08 -2.56 -8.92
C GLY A 371 28.46 -3.19 -7.67
N LEU A 372 27.98 -2.39 -6.70
CA LEU A 372 27.27 -2.91 -5.52
C LEU A 372 25.92 -3.54 -5.90
N VAL A 373 25.21 -2.94 -6.86
CA VAL A 373 23.94 -3.47 -7.38
C VAL A 373 24.18 -4.70 -8.25
N ALA A 374 25.10 -4.59 -9.23
CA ALA A 374 25.43 -5.68 -10.15
C ALA A 374 26.04 -6.90 -9.43
N GLY A 375 26.76 -6.68 -8.33
CA GLY A 375 27.32 -7.73 -7.48
C GLY A 375 26.34 -8.33 -6.47
N GLY A 376 25.06 -7.95 -6.49
CA GLY A 376 24.02 -8.50 -5.61
C GLY A 376 24.10 -8.05 -4.14
N ARG A 377 24.99 -7.11 -3.80
CA ARG A 377 25.09 -6.57 -2.42
C ARG A 377 23.95 -5.63 -2.08
N VAL A 378 23.45 -4.92 -3.09
CA VAL A 378 22.21 -4.14 -3.00
C VAL A 378 21.21 -4.79 -3.95
N LYS A 379 20.29 -5.57 -3.39
CA LYS A 379 19.21 -6.22 -4.16
C LYS A 379 18.17 -5.18 -4.58
N VAL A 380 17.67 -5.32 -5.81
CA VAL A 380 16.51 -4.58 -6.31
C VAL A 380 15.33 -5.52 -6.27
N VAL A 381 14.32 -5.20 -5.47
CA VAL A 381 13.09 -5.99 -5.33
C VAL A 381 11.88 -5.12 -5.62
N PHE A 382 10.73 -5.73 -5.91
CA PHE A 382 9.50 -4.96 -6.11
C PHE A 382 9.06 -4.25 -4.81
N PHE A 383 8.88 -5.05 -3.76
CA PHE A 383 8.63 -4.62 -2.39
C PHE A 383 9.52 -5.43 -1.44
N GLN A 384 10.04 -4.76 -0.43
CA GLN A 384 10.72 -5.43 0.67
C GLN A 384 9.67 -6.03 1.62
N LYS A 385 9.79 -7.31 1.96
CA LYS A 385 8.95 -7.92 3.01
C LYS A 385 9.13 -7.16 4.31
N MET A 386 8.02 -6.60 4.80
CA MET A 386 7.98 -5.94 6.11
C MET A 386 7.37 -6.87 7.14
N ASP A 387 7.79 -6.70 8.38
CA ASP A 387 7.26 -7.41 9.54
C ASP A 387 5.75 -7.14 9.69
N ALA A 388 4.91 -8.17 9.58
CA ALA A 388 3.45 -8.03 9.59
C ALA A 388 2.85 -8.16 10.99
N GLU A 389 1.74 -7.45 11.22
CA GLU A 389 0.95 -7.55 12.46
C GLU A 389 -0.19 -8.55 12.34
N THR A 390 -0.51 -9.03 11.14
CA THR A 390 -1.57 -10.00 10.89
C THR A 390 -1.04 -11.12 10.01
N LEU A 391 -1.22 -12.36 10.47
CA LEU A 391 -0.92 -13.57 9.71
C LEU A 391 -2.24 -14.21 9.25
N LEU A 392 -2.21 -14.79 8.06
CA LEU A 392 -3.31 -15.52 7.45
C LEU A 392 -2.86 -16.95 7.21
N VAL A 393 -3.42 -17.90 7.94
CA VAL A 393 -3.15 -19.33 7.73
C VAL A 393 -4.35 -19.96 7.03
N SER A 394 -4.16 -20.50 5.83
CA SER A 394 -5.22 -21.18 5.09
C SER A 394 -4.94 -22.68 5.05
N LEU A 395 -5.96 -23.47 5.34
CA LEU A 395 -5.93 -24.93 5.32
C LEU A 395 -6.85 -25.45 4.22
N ASP A 396 -6.29 -26.29 3.37
CA ASP A 396 -6.98 -26.91 2.24
C ASP A 396 -6.92 -28.44 2.40
N MET A 397 -8.09 -29.04 2.62
CA MET A 397 -8.26 -30.49 2.71
C MET A 397 -8.79 -31.05 1.38
N PRO A 398 -8.58 -32.34 1.08
CA PRO A 398 -9.18 -33.01 -0.08
C PRO A 398 -10.68 -32.76 -0.16
N VAL A 399 -11.14 -32.52 -1.38
CA VAL A 399 -12.54 -32.21 -1.61
C VAL A 399 -13.42 -33.39 -1.19
N GLY A 400 -14.52 -33.10 -0.48
CA GLY A 400 -15.36 -34.12 0.15
C GLY A 400 -15.00 -34.44 1.60
N THR A 401 -13.95 -33.83 2.16
CA THR A 401 -13.64 -33.92 3.60
C THR A 401 -14.78 -33.32 4.44
N PRO A 402 -15.32 -34.04 5.44
CA PRO A 402 -16.32 -33.50 6.36
C PRO A 402 -15.78 -32.34 7.20
N VAL A 403 -16.61 -31.32 7.46
CA VAL A 403 -16.20 -30.12 8.22
C VAL A 403 -15.58 -30.45 9.58
N GLU A 404 -16.10 -31.46 10.29
CA GLU A 404 -15.57 -31.83 11.62
C GLU A 404 -14.11 -32.33 11.55
N GLN A 405 -13.70 -32.96 10.44
CA GLN A 405 -12.29 -33.33 10.23
C GLN A 405 -11.44 -32.10 9.93
N THR A 406 -11.93 -31.20 9.08
CA THR A 406 -11.28 -29.92 8.78
C THR A 406 -11.10 -29.06 10.03
N LYS A 407 -12.11 -29.03 10.91
CA LYS A 407 -12.11 -28.32 12.19
C LYS A 407 -11.09 -28.89 13.17
N GLU A 408 -10.94 -30.21 13.25
CA GLU A 408 -9.91 -30.83 14.11
C GLU A 408 -8.49 -30.59 13.56
N ALA A 409 -8.33 -30.58 12.24
CA ALA A 409 -7.07 -30.16 11.62
C ALA A 409 -6.75 -28.68 11.93
N MET A 410 -7.75 -27.79 11.81
CA MET A 410 -7.63 -26.36 12.09
C MET A 410 -7.28 -26.08 13.57
N ARG A 411 -7.77 -26.91 14.48
CA ARG A 411 -7.46 -26.82 15.92
C ARG A 411 -5.96 -26.89 16.20
N ARG A 412 -5.19 -27.70 15.45
CA ARG A 412 -3.73 -27.78 15.63
C ARG A 412 -3.04 -26.45 15.30
N ILE A 413 -3.54 -25.75 14.28
CA ILE A 413 -3.06 -24.43 13.87
C ILE A 413 -3.44 -23.39 14.93
N GLU A 414 -4.68 -23.41 15.44
CA GLU A 414 -5.12 -22.54 16.53
C GLU A 414 -4.28 -22.71 17.79
N ASP A 415 -4.04 -23.95 18.23
CA ASP A 415 -3.26 -24.25 19.43
C ASP A 415 -1.80 -23.79 19.29
N ALA A 416 -1.19 -23.96 18.11
CA ALA A 416 0.14 -23.44 17.81
C ALA A 416 0.20 -21.91 17.82
N ALA A 417 -0.83 -21.25 17.30
CA ALA A 417 -0.94 -19.79 17.29
C ALA A 417 -1.14 -19.22 18.70
N LEU A 418 -2.02 -19.82 19.51
CA LEU A 418 -2.30 -19.39 20.88
C LEU A 418 -1.15 -19.68 21.85
N ALA A 419 -0.33 -20.69 21.57
CA ALA A 419 0.89 -20.97 22.34
C ALA A 419 1.99 -19.94 22.12
N ASN A 420 1.89 -19.08 21.09
CA ASN A 420 2.87 -18.05 20.83
C ASN A 420 2.61 -16.81 21.70
N PRO A 421 3.60 -16.33 22.50
CA PRO A 421 3.42 -15.16 23.36
C PRO A 421 3.19 -13.85 22.59
N ASP A 422 3.54 -13.79 21.31
CA ASP A 422 3.38 -12.61 20.46
C ASP A 422 2.00 -12.53 19.79
N THR A 423 1.19 -13.59 19.88
CA THR A 423 -0.19 -13.61 19.38
C THR A 423 -1.11 -12.83 20.30
N ARG A 424 -1.83 -11.86 19.74
CA ARG A 424 -2.85 -11.06 20.43
C ARG A 424 -4.22 -11.73 20.35
N THR A 425 -4.65 -12.11 19.16
CA THR A 425 -5.93 -12.80 18.92
C THR A 425 -5.81 -13.80 17.79
N VAL A 426 -6.65 -14.84 17.81
CA VAL A 426 -6.81 -15.82 16.74
C VAL A 426 -8.29 -15.91 16.41
N TRP A 427 -8.64 -15.59 15.17
CA TRP A 427 -9.96 -15.85 14.61
C TRP A 427 -9.85 -16.96 13.58
N ALA A 428 -10.53 -18.07 13.81
CA ALA A 428 -10.54 -19.22 12.91
C ALA A 428 -11.95 -19.46 12.38
N VAL A 429 -12.03 -19.78 11.09
CA VAL A 429 -13.25 -20.19 10.39
C VAL A 429 -12.97 -21.54 9.74
N PHE A 430 -13.92 -22.46 9.86
CA PHE A 430 -13.87 -23.78 9.22
C PHE A 430 -15.14 -23.98 8.41
N GLY A 431 -15.06 -24.81 7.37
CA GLY A 431 -16.14 -24.93 6.40
C GLY A 431 -16.28 -23.70 5.48
N ALA A 432 -15.33 -22.78 5.61
CA ALA A 432 -15.31 -21.54 4.85
C ALA A 432 -13.90 -20.96 4.81
N GLN A 433 -13.63 -20.22 3.75
CA GLN A 433 -12.43 -19.42 3.59
C GLN A 433 -12.83 -18.01 3.16
N VAL A 434 -12.24 -17.00 3.80
CA VAL A 434 -12.42 -15.61 3.43
C VAL A 434 -11.36 -15.27 2.39
N THR A 435 -11.82 -14.87 1.21
CA THR A 435 -10.96 -14.37 0.14
C THR A 435 -11.24 -12.89 -0.04
N ALA A 436 -10.18 -12.08 -0.12
CA ALA A 436 -10.27 -10.65 -0.35
C ALA A 436 -9.55 -10.32 -1.66
N ASP A 437 -10.32 -9.94 -2.67
CA ASP A 437 -9.82 -9.54 -3.98
C ASP A 437 -10.21 -8.08 -4.28
N GLU A 438 -9.86 -7.57 -5.47
CA GLU A 438 -10.17 -6.20 -5.90
C GLU A 438 -11.68 -5.87 -5.87
N THR A 439 -12.55 -6.87 -5.96
CA THR A 439 -14.01 -6.74 -5.90
C THR A 439 -14.58 -6.74 -4.48
N GLY A 440 -13.75 -6.91 -3.45
CA GLY A 440 -14.14 -6.96 -2.04
C GLY A 440 -13.86 -8.32 -1.38
N ALA A 441 -14.22 -8.42 -0.10
CA ALA A 441 -14.11 -9.66 0.66
C ALA A 441 -15.38 -10.51 0.47
N TYR A 442 -15.21 -11.76 0.05
CA TYR A 442 -16.27 -12.76 0.00
C TYR A 442 -15.85 -14.01 0.76
N THR A 443 -16.85 -14.73 1.27
CA THR A 443 -16.63 -15.97 1.99
C THR A 443 -17.08 -17.12 1.12
N THR A 444 -16.16 -18.01 0.80
CA THR A 444 -16.44 -19.24 0.07
C THR A 444 -16.73 -20.34 1.09
N PHE A 445 -17.96 -20.86 1.09
CA PHE A 445 -18.38 -21.95 1.97
C PHE A 445 -18.13 -23.30 1.31
N ARG A 446 -17.25 -24.09 1.91
CA ARG A 446 -16.81 -25.42 1.49
C ARG A 446 -16.32 -26.21 2.72
N SER A 447 -16.85 -27.40 2.94
CA SER A 447 -16.53 -28.24 4.11
C SER A 447 -15.03 -28.57 4.29
N HIS A 448 -14.28 -28.60 3.20
CA HIS A 448 -12.85 -28.94 3.16
C HIS A 448 -11.91 -27.73 3.32
N LEU A 449 -12.45 -26.51 3.42
CA LEU A 449 -11.66 -25.29 3.58
C LEU A 449 -11.72 -24.78 5.02
N ALA A 450 -10.59 -24.26 5.50
CA ALA A 450 -10.53 -23.52 6.75
C ALA A 450 -9.47 -22.41 6.69
N GLN A 451 -9.61 -21.41 7.55
CA GLN A 451 -8.71 -20.28 7.61
C GLN A 451 -8.60 -19.72 9.03
N ALA A 452 -7.40 -19.36 9.46
CA ALA A 452 -7.17 -18.51 10.63
C ALA A 452 -6.58 -17.16 10.24
N ILE A 453 -7.12 -16.12 10.85
CA ILE A 453 -6.52 -14.79 10.93
C ILE A 453 -5.95 -14.63 12.33
N ILE A 454 -4.64 -14.49 12.40
CA ILE A 454 -3.86 -14.40 13.65
C ILE A 454 -3.33 -12.97 13.74
N GLU A 455 -3.83 -12.21 14.70
CA GLU A 455 -3.32 -10.86 14.97
C GLU A 455 -2.17 -10.96 15.98
N LEU A 456 -1.00 -10.48 15.62
CA LEU A 456 0.16 -10.36 16.48
C LEU A 456 0.11 -9.05 17.30
N LYS A 457 0.98 -8.95 18.30
CA LYS A 457 1.27 -7.69 18.98
C LYS A 457 1.88 -6.68 17.97
N PRO A 458 1.70 -5.36 18.20
CA PRO A 458 2.33 -4.34 17.37
C PRO A 458 3.84 -4.55 17.23
N VAL A 459 4.41 -4.21 16.08
CA VAL A 459 5.84 -4.45 15.77
C VAL A 459 6.76 -3.82 16.82
N GLU A 460 6.38 -2.67 17.39
CA GLU A 460 7.16 -1.95 18.38
C GLU A 460 7.23 -2.64 19.74
N GLN A 461 6.34 -3.62 19.98
CA GLN A 461 6.28 -4.41 21.21
C GLN A 461 6.88 -5.81 21.03
N ARG A 462 7.46 -6.10 19.87
CA ARG A 462 8.03 -7.41 19.51
C ARG A 462 9.53 -7.29 19.25
N ASP A 463 10.29 -8.23 19.83
CA ASP A 463 11.72 -8.38 19.55
C ASP A 463 11.99 -9.28 18.33
N ARG A 464 10.95 -9.93 17.78
CA ARG A 464 11.04 -10.95 16.73
C ARG A 464 10.17 -10.56 15.54
N ASN A 465 10.63 -10.85 14.33
CA ASN A 465 9.90 -10.61 13.09
C ASN A 465 8.78 -11.66 12.90
N SER A 466 7.67 -11.24 12.32
CA SER A 466 6.58 -12.07 11.80
C SER A 466 7.04 -13.27 10.98
N GLU A 467 8.11 -13.15 10.19
CA GLU A 467 8.62 -14.27 9.38
C GLU A 467 9.23 -15.36 10.27
N THR A 468 9.95 -14.99 11.33
CA THR A 468 10.42 -15.93 12.34
C THR A 468 9.25 -16.60 13.06
N ILE A 469 8.20 -15.83 13.38
CA ILE A 469 6.99 -16.34 14.01
C ILE A 469 6.25 -17.33 13.09
N VAL A 470 6.14 -17.01 11.81
CA VAL A 470 5.55 -17.88 10.78
C VAL A 470 6.35 -19.16 10.65
N ASN A 471 7.68 -19.08 10.56
CA ASN A 471 8.54 -20.26 10.44
C ASN A 471 8.44 -21.16 11.68
N GLU A 472 8.46 -20.60 12.90
CA GLU A 472 8.24 -21.38 14.12
C GLU A 472 6.85 -22.00 14.19
N MET A 473 5.83 -21.29 13.71
CA MET A 473 4.46 -21.81 13.64
C MET A 473 4.38 -22.95 12.63
N ARG A 474 5.03 -22.81 11.46
CA ARG A 474 5.14 -23.85 10.43
C ARG A 474 5.81 -25.11 11.00
N GLU A 475 6.92 -24.95 11.72
CA GLU A 475 7.62 -26.06 12.39
C GLU A 475 6.76 -26.74 13.47
N LYS A 476 6.05 -25.96 14.30
CA LYS A 476 5.19 -26.49 15.37
C LYS A 476 3.94 -27.20 14.85
N VAL A 477 3.30 -26.66 13.81
CA VAL A 477 2.12 -27.29 13.17
C VAL A 477 2.53 -28.58 12.46
N GLY A 478 3.70 -28.56 11.80
CA GLY A 478 4.21 -29.70 11.04
C GLY A 478 3.28 -30.10 9.89
N VAL A 479 3.43 -31.33 9.40
CA VAL A 479 2.56 -31.87 8.35
C VAL A 479 1.24 -32.31 8.98
N ILE A 480 0.12 -31.76 8.52
CA ILE A 480 -1.22 -32.26 8.87
C ILE A 480 -1.54 -33.44 7.94
N PRO A 481 -1.73 -34.67 8.47
CA PRO A 481 -2.04 -35.83 7.64
C PRO A 481 -3.31 -35.62 6.83
N GLY A 482 -3.24 -35.83 5.53
CA GLY A 482 -4.37 -35.71 4.62
C GLY A 482 -4.75 -34.29 4.22
N ALA A 483 -3.97 -33.25 4.56
CA ALA A 483 -4.15 -31.91 3.99
C ALA A 483 -3.48 -31.81 2.60
N ASN A 484 -4.13 -31.15 1.65
CA ASN A 484 -3.55 -30.84 0.34
C ASN A 484 -2.45 -29.79 0.48
N SER A 485 -2.75 -28.70 1.20
CA SER A 485 -1.78 -27.65 1.50
C SER A 485 -2.13 -26.90 2.79
N ILE A 486 -1.09 -26.39 3.46
CA ILE A 486 -1.20 -25.42 4.55
C ILE A 486 -0.39 -24.22 4.11
N ARG A 487 -1.03 -23.06 4.03
CA ARG A 487 -0.40 -21.84 3.55
C ARG A 487 -0.29 -20.83 4.67
N PHE A 488 0.92 -20.37 4.96
CA PHE A 488 1.19 -19.36 5.98
C PHE A 488 1.51 -18.03 5.30
N GLY A 489 0.52 -17.15 5.23
CA GLY A 489 0.68 -15.80 4.71
C GLY A 489 0.86 -14.77 5.82
N ALA A 490 1.61 -13.72 5.51
CA ALA A 490 1.60 -12.48 6.29
C ALA A 490 0.78 -11.44 5.50
N MET A 491 -0.23 -10.82 6.13
CA MET A 491 -0.92 -9.70 5.49
C MET A 491 0.00 -8.49 5.50
N GLN A 492 0.59 -8.21 4.34
CA GLN A 492 1.48 -7.06 4.14
C GLN A 492 0.73 -5.92 3.46
N GLY A 493 1.10 -4.67 3.79
CA GLY A 493 0.56 -3.50 3.10
C GLY A 493 1.17 -3.38 1.70
N GLY A 494 0.33 -3.26 0.67
CA GLY A 494 0.75 -3.17 -0.73
C GLY A 494 -0.34 -3.70 -1.66
N PRO A 495 -0.19 -3.55 -2.99
CA PRO A 495 -1.08 -4.20 -3.96
C PRO A 495 -1.02 -5.72 -3.80
N ALA A 496 -2.17 -6.39 -3.98
CA ALA A 496 -2.29 -7.84 -3.81
C ALA A 496 -1.61 -8.62 -4.94
N GLY A 497 -0.92 -9.72 -4.60
CA GLY A 497 -0.29 -10.63 -5.55
C GLY A 497 0.74 -11.54 -4.88
N ARG A 498 0.88 -12.78 -5.36
CA ARG A 498 1.93 -13.68 -4.87
C ARG A 498 3.27 -13.39 -5.53
N GLU A 499 4.35 -13.83 -4.88
CA GLU A 499 5.73 -13.64 -5.33
C GLU A 499 6.06 -14.52 -6.53
N ILE A 500 5.56 -15.76 -6.52
CA ILE A 500 5.58 -16.66 -7.67
C ILE A 500 4.13 -16.95 -8.02
N GLU A 501 3.73 -16.48 -9.19
CA GLU A 501 2.43 -16.78 -9.79
C GLU A 501 2.64 -17.03 -11.29
N ILE A 502 2.56 -18.31 -11.68
CA ILE A 502 2.84 -18.77 -13.04
C ILE A 502 1.55 -19.36 -13.60
N GLN A 503 0.95 -18.66 -14.55
CA GLN A 503 -0.28 -19.10 -15.22
C GLN A 503 0.06 -19.90 -16.47
N ILE A 504 -0.37 -21.15 -16.51
CA ILE A 504 -0.18 -22.08 -17.62
C ILE A 504 -1.52 -22.21 -18.34
N THR A 505 -1.59 -21.75 -19.58
CA THR A 505 -2.84 -21.75 -20.37
C THR A 505 -2.74 -22.67 -21.58
N GLY A 506 -3.85 -23.35 -21.90
CA GLY A 506 -3.91 -24.30 -23.00
C GLY A 506 -5.34 -24.66 -23.42
N SER A 507 -5.46 -25.40 -24.52
CA SER A 507 -6.75 -25.89 -25.03
C SER A 507 -7.21 -27.17 -24.33
N GLN A 508 -6.27 -28.01 -23.91
CA GLN A 508 -6.50 -29.28 -23.21
C GLN A 508 -5.83 -29.26 -21.84
N ILE A 509 -6.39 -30.00 -20.88
CA ILE A 509 -5.86 -30.02 -19.50
C ILE A 509 -4.60 -30.88 -19.37
N GLU A 510 -4.50 -31.98 -20.12
CA GLU A 510 -3.38 -32.92 -20.01
C GLU A 510 -2.00 -32.28 -20.25
N PRO A 511 -1.79 -31.47 -21.31
CA PRO A 511 -0.51 -30.78 -21.51
C PRO A 511 -0.23 -29.72 -20.45
N ILE A 512 -1.28 -29.09 -19.90
CA ILE A 512 -1.17 -28.09 -18.83
C ILE A 512 -0.67 -28.75 -17.56
N LEU A 513 -1.23 -29.89 -17.16
CA LEU A 513 -0.81 -30.62 -15.95
C LEU A 513 0.64 -31.12 -16.07
N ARG A 514 1.04 -31.64 -17.24
CA ARG A 514 2.44 -32.02 -17.48
C ARG A 514 3.42 -30.86 -17.40
N ALA A 515 3.02 -29.68 -17.89
CA ALA A 515 3.81 -28.47 -17.76
C ALA A 515 3.88 -28.00 -16.30
N ARG A 516 2.76 -28.09 -15.57
CA ARG A 516 2.68 -27.78 -14.14
C ARG A 516 3.62 -28.65 -13.34
N ASP A 517 3.60 -29.98 -13.51
CA ASP A 517 4.43 -30.90 -12.73
C ASP A 517 5.91 -30.61 -12.94
N LYS A 518 6.34 -30.39 -14.19
CA LYS A 518 7.73 -30.00 -14.50
C LYS A 518 8.13 -28.66 -13.89
N LEU A 519 7.21 -27.68 -13.85
CA LEU A 519 7.47 -26.37 -13.24
C LEU A 519 7.54 -26.47 -11.72
N VAL A 520 6.64 -27.21 -11.08
CA VAL A 520 6.64 -27.45 -9.63
C VAL A 520 7.91 -28.19 -9.22
N ASP A 521 8.30 -29.22 -9.95
CA ASP A 521 9.56 -29.94 -9.71
C ASP A 521 10.77 -29.01 -9.83
N ALA A 522 10.83 -28.16 -10.86
CA ALA A 522 11.93 -27.20 -11.03
C ALA A 522 11.96 -26.18 -9.88
N LEU A 523 10.80 -25.65 -9.48
CA LEU A 523 10.67 -24.69 -8.38
C LEU A 523 11.06 -25.29 -7.03
N ALA A 524 10.72 -26.56 -6.77
CA ALA A 524 11.04 -27.25 -5.52
C ALA A 524 12.55 -27.45 -5.28
N HIS A 525 13.36 -27.38 -6.34
CA HIS A 525 14.82 -27.49 -6.24
C HIS A 525 15.54 -26.15 -6.06
N ILE A 526 14.81 -25.02 -6.05
CA ILE A 526 15.40 -23.69 -5.91
C ILE A 526 15.41 -23.31 -4.42
N ASP A 527 16.61 -23.06 -3.89
CA ASP A 527 16.79 -22.61 -2.51
C ASP A 527 16.03 -21.30 -2.26
N GLY A 528 15.19 -21.30 -1.22
CA GLY A 528 14.36 -20.16 -0.82
C GLY A 528 12.91 -20.21 -1.31
N VAL A 529 12.55 -21.12 -2.22
CA VAL A 529 11.15 -21.29 -2.66
C VAL A 529 10.40 -22.25 -1.72
N HIS A 530 9.23 -21.84 -1.24
CA HIS A 530 8.41 -22.64 -0.33
C HIS A 530 6.90 -22.43 -0.57
N ASP A 531 6.08 -23.22 0.15
CA ASP A 531 4.61 -23.20 0.10
C ASP A 531 4.05 -23.28 -1.34
N LEU A 532 4.68 -24.12 -2.17
CA LEU A 532 4.24 -24.40 -3.53
C LEU A 532 2.85 -25.03 -3.53
N GLY A 533 1.98 -24.53 -4.40
CA GLY A 533 0.66 -25.08 -4.63
C GLY A 533 0.11 -24.69 -5.99
N ASP A 534 -1.09 -25.16 -6.28
CA ASP A 534 -1.79 -24.83 -7.51
C ASP A 534 -3.29 -24.69 -7.28
N ASP A 535 -3.97 -24.05 -8.23
CA ASP A 535 -5.43 -23.84 -8.22
C ASP A 535 -6.21 -24.98 -8.91
N HIS A 536 -5.53 -26.06 -9.31
CA HIS A 536 -6.19 -27.23 -9.87
C HIS A 536 -6.73 -28.11 -8.74
N GLU A 537 -8.03 -28.01 -8.53
CA GLU A 537 -8.75 -28.94 -7.68
C GLU A 537 -8.93 -30.29 -8.38
N ALA A 538 -8.47 -31.36 -7.73
CA ALA A 538 -8.80 -32.71 -8.14
C ALA A 538 -10.32 -32.91 -8.09
N GLY A 539 -10.84 -33.70 -9.02
CA GLY A 539 -12.27 -33.94 -9.13
C GLY A 539 -12.90 -34.49 -7.85
N GLN A 540 -14.15 -34.11 -7.59
CA GLN A 540 -14.91 -34.73 -6.50
C GLN A 540 -15.38 -36.11 -6.93
N ARG A 541 -15.32 -37.07 -6.02
CA ARG A 541 -16.01 -38.34 -6.19
C ARG A 541 -17.51 -38.06 -6.36
N GLU A 542 -18.05 -38.36 -7.53
CA GLU A 542 -19.47 -38.21 -7.83
C GLU A 542 -20.14 -39.56 -8.07
N MET A 543 -21.41 -39.66 -7.69
CA MET A 543 -22.24 -40.83 -7.95
C MET A 543 -23.16 -40.50 -9.13
N GLN A 544 -22.79 -40.96 -10.32
CA GLN A 544 -23.59 -40.81 -11.53
C GLN A 544 -24.70 -41.87 -11.56
N ILE A 545 -25.95 -41.43 -11.55
CA ILE A 545 -27.13 -42.31 -11.61
C ILE A 545 -27.64 -42.35 -13.05
N GLU A 546 -27.33 -43.43 -13.76
CA GLU A 546 -27.76 -43.67 -15.15
C GLU A 546 -29.00 -44.55 -15.18
N MET A 547 -30.16 -44.01 -15.60
CA MET A 547 -31.40 -44.77 -15.70
C MET A 547 -31.31 -45.84 -16.82
N LEU A 548 -31.72 -47.07 -16.49
CA LEU A 548 -31.74 -48.20 -17.43
C LEU A 548 -32.84 -48.01 -18.50
N ASP A 549 -32.60 -48.55 -19.70
CA ASP A 549 -33.58 -48.46 -20.79
C ASP A 549 -34.88 -49.22 -20.48
N SER A 550 -34.80 -50.31 -19.73
CA SER A 550 -35.98 -51.05 -19.22
C SER A 550 -36.86 -50.20 -18.31
N ALA A 551 -36.25 -49.36 -17.45
CA ALA A 551 -36.98 -48.44 -16.60
C ALA A 551 -37.66 -47.32 -17.39
N ARG A 552 -37.00 -46.77 -18.41
CA ARG A 552 -37.62 -45.79 -19.31
C ARG A 552 -38.87 -46.36 -19.99
N ALA A 553 -38.81 -47.62 -20.43
CA ALA A 553 -39.95 -48.31 -21.05
C ALA A 553 -41.12 -48.53 -20.09
N LEU A 554 -40.86 -48.62 -18.78
CA LEU A 554 -41.87 -48.73 -17.71
C LEU A 554 -42.45 -47.36 -17.28
N GLY A 555 -42.07 -46.27 -17.96
CA GLY A 555 -42.60 -44.94 -17.71
C GLY A 555 -41.86 -44.13 -16.64
N TYR A 556 -40.72 -44.62 -16.13
CA TYR A 556 -39.85 -43.81 -15.28
C TYR A 556 -39.19 -42.69 -16.10
N THR A 557 -39.02 -41.51 -15.48
CA THR A 557 -38.33 -40.37 -16.10
C THR A 557 -37.13 -39.97 -15.26
N THR A 558 -36.09 -39.43 -15.91
CA THR A 558 -34.90 -38.91 -15.20
C THR A 558 -35.27 -37.84 -14.18
N ARG A 559 -36.26 -36.99 -14.50
CA ARG A 559 -36.76 -35.95 -13.58
C ARG A 559 -37.37 -36.57 -12.32
N TYR A 560 -38.24 -37.57 -12.50
CA TYR A 560 -38.86 -38.25 -11.37
C TYR A 560 -37.81 -38.92 -10.47
N LEU A 561 -36.87 -39.65 -11.09
CA LEU A 561 -35.77 -40.29 -10.37
C LEU A 561 -34.92 -39.29 -9.59
N ALA A 562 -34.57 -38.16 -10.21
CA ALA A 562 -33.80 -37.10 -9.57
C ALA A 562 -34.56 -36.47 -8.39
N THR A 563 -35.87 -36.26 -8.50
CA THR A 563 -36.70 -35.75 -7.39
C THR A 563 -36.78 -36.74 -6.24
N GLU A 564 -36.93 -38.03 -6.53
CA GLU A 564 -36.98 -39.08 -5.49
C GLU A 564 -35.63 -39.21 -4.77
N VAL A 565 -34.52 -39.25 -5.50
CA VAL A 565 -33.16 -39.28 -4.91
C VAL A 565 -32.90 -38.03 -4.10
N ARG A 566 -33.24 -36.85 -4.64
CA ARG A 566 -33.12 -35.58 -3.91
C ARG A 566 -33.93 -35.61 -2.63
N GLY A 567 -35.19 -36.03 -2.71
CA GLY A 567 -36.10 -36.10 -1.58
C GLY A 567 -35.65 -37.07 -0.49
N ALA A 568 -35.05 -38.20 -0.86
CA ALA A 568 -34.52 -39.14 0.12
C ALA A 568 -33.32 -38.56 0.89
N PHE A 569 -32.31 -38.02 0.20
CA PHE A 569 -31.02 -37.66 0.82
C PHE A 569 -30.92 -36.19 1.24
N PHE A 570 -31.32 -35.27 0.36
CA PHE A 570 -31.22 -33.82 0.57
C PHE A 570 -32.52 -33.24 1.14
N GLY A 571 -33.64 -33.90 0.85
CA GLY A 571 -34.98 -33.51 1.26
C GLY A 571 -35.74 -32.72 0.21
N LEU A 572 -37.06 -32.77 0.32
CA LEU A 572 -37.98 -31.92 -0.41
C LEU A 572 -38.51 -30.85 0.54
N GLU A 573 -38.34 -29.60 0.16
CA GLU A 573 -38.99 -28.48 0.82
C GLU A 573 -40.50 -28.61 0.59
N ALA A 574 -41.25 -28.86 1.67
CA ALA A 574 -42.70 -28.96 1.61
C ALA A 574 -43.34 -27.58 1.67
N ARG A 575 -42.83 -26.72 2.58
CA ARG A 575 -43.34 -25.38 2.83
C ARG A 575 -42.40 -24.58 3.74
N THR A 576 -42.23 -23.29 3.45
CA THR A 576 -41.65 -22.33 4.39
C THR A 576 -42.72 -21.72 5.31
N LEU A 577 -42.41 -21.65 6.59
CA LEU A 577 -43.24 -21.06 7.64
C LEU A 577 -42.59 -19.79 8.18
N GLN A 578 -43.37 -18.72 8.32
CA GLN A 578 -42.88 -17.53 8.99
C GLN A 578 -43.03 -17.69 10.52
N ARG A 579 -41.91 -17.80 11.23
CA ARG A 579 -41.84 -17.86 12.69
C ARG A 579 -41.24 -16.57 13.23
N GLY A 580 -42.10 -15.65 13.66
CA GLY A 580 -41.68 -14.34 14.15
C GLY A 580 -41.20 -13.43 13.01
N ARG A 581 -39.90 -13.16 12.95
CA ARG A 581 -39.24 -12.41 11.87
C ARG A 581 -38.44 -13.30 10.92
N GLU A 582 -38.38 -14.59 11.21
CA GLU A 582 -37.59 -15.57 10.47
C GLU A 582 -38.52 -16.47 9.65
N ASP A 583 -38.00 -16.94 8.53
CA ASP A 583 -38.64 -17.93 7.68
C ASP A 583 -37.97 -19.29 7.98
N VAL A 584 -38.78 -20.33 8.17
CA VAL A 584 -38.36 -21.67 8.61
C VAL A 584 -38.85 -22.69 7.61
N ASP A 585 -37.93 -23.40 6.97
CA ASP A 585 -38.25 -24.38 5.95
C ASP A 585 -38.63 -25.74 6.57
N ILE A 586 -39.78 -26.28 6.16
CA ILE A 586 -40.16 -27.65 6.47
C ILE A 586 -39.62 -28.55 5.35
N VAL A 587 -38.64 -29.39 5.69
CA VAL A 587 -38.00 -30.31 4.75
C VAL A 587 -38.37 -31.77 5.10
N VAL A 588 -38.82 -32.52 4.11
CA VAL A 588 -39.14 -33.96 4.23
C VAL A 588 -38.00 -34.78 3.62
N ARG A 589 -37.39 -35.66 4.41
CA ARG A 589 -36.26 -36.50 4.00
C ARG A 589 -36.22 -37.84 4.73
N TYR A 590 -35.38 -38.77 4.29
CA TYR A 590 -35.19 -40.04 5.01
C TYR A 590 -34.55 -39.83 6.39
N PRO A 591 -34.77 -40.78 7.32
CA PRO A 591 -34.05 -40.83 8.59
C PRO A 591 -32.52 -40.78 8.39
N GLU A 592 -31.83 -40.17 9.34
CA GLU A 592 -30.37 -39.92 9.27
C GLU A 592 -29.56 -41.22 9.06
N ASP A 593 -29.98 -42.33 9.66
CA ASP A 593 -29.38 -43.66 9.54
C ASP A 593 -29.57 -44.33 8.17
N ARG A 594 -30.35 -43.73 7.27
CA ARG A 594 -30.62 -44.21 5.91
C ARG A 594 -30.11 -43.26 4.82
N ARG A 595 -29.36 -42.23 5.21
CA ARG A 595 -28.73 -41.27 4.29
C ARG A 595 -27.28 -40.91 4.65
N LYS A 596 -26.67 -41.61 5.61
CA LYS A 596 -25.29 -41.35 6.08
C LYS A 596 -24.24 -41.96 5.16
N HIS A 597 -24.59 -43.03 4.46
CA HIS A 597 -23.62 -43.80 3.70
C HIS A 597 -24.05 -43.96 2.24
N VAL A 598 -23.07 -43.88 1.34
CA VAL A 598 -23.31 -43.94 -0.11
C VAL A 598 -23.98 -45.25 -0.55
N TYR A 599 -23.73 -46.37 0.14
CA TYR A 599 -24.36 -47.65 -0.19
C TYR A 599 -25.89 -47.65 0.04
N GLU A 600 -26.41 -46.76 0.88
CA GLU A 600 -27.86 -46.64 1.15
C GLU A 600 -28.61 -46.11 -0.07
N LEU A 601 -27.91 -45.45 -1.00
CA LEU A 601 -28.45 -45.05 -2.29
C LEU A 601 -28.85 -46.29 -3.11
N ALA A 602 -28.10 -47.38 -3.04
CA ALA A 602 -28.40 -48.61 -3.77
C ALA A 602 -29.63 -49.35 -3.19
N ASP A 603 -29.84 -49.25 -1.88
CA ASP A 603 -30.97 -49.85 -1.15
C ASP A 603 -32.24 -48.99 -1.17
N MET A 604 -32.16 -47.78 -1.75
CA MET A 604 -33.30 -46.87 -1.90
C MET A 604 -34.41 -47.54 -2.73
N ARG A 605 -35.66 -47.34 -2.31
CA ARG A 605 -36.84 -47.81 -3.05
C ARG A 605 -37.56 -46.65 -3.68
N VAL A 606 -37.85 -46.78 -4.98
CA VAL A 606 -38.53 -45.79 -5.81
C VAL A 606 -39.88 -46.35 -6.24
N LYS A 607 -40.93 -45.54 -6.15
CA LYS A 607 -42.28 -45.96 -6.54
C LYS A 607 -42.42 -46.00 -8.07
N SER A 608 -42.96 -47.10 -8.59
CA SER A 608 -43.34 -47.26 -9.99
C SER A 608 -44.54 -46.37 -10.34
N PRO A 609 -44.68 -45.92 -11.60
CA PRO A 609 -45.93 -45.33 -12.08
C PRO A 609 -47.16 -46.21 -11.81
N GLY A 610 -46.99 -47.54 -11.74
CA GLY A 610 -48.02 -48.51 -11.37
C GLY A 610 -48.28 -48.65 -9.86
N GLY A 611 -47.51 -47.97 -9.01
CA GLY A 611 -47.69 -47.91 -7.55
C GLY A 611 -46.81 -48.85 -6.72
N GLU A 612 -46.08 -49.76 -7.34
CA GLU A 612 -45.19 -50.73 -6.67
C GLU A 612 -43.86 -50.08 -6.21
N MET A 613 -43.27 -50.57 -5.12
CA MET A 613 -41.97 -50.08 -4.63
C MET A 613 -40.83 -50.95 -5.17
N VAL A 614 -39.98 -50.38 -6.01
CA VAL A 614 -38.90 -51.08 -6.73
C VAL A 614 -37.54 -50.53 -6.27
N PRO A 615 -36.53 -51.38 -6.03
CA PRO A 615 -35.20 -50.91 -5.61
C PRO A 615 -34.51 -50.10 -6.72
N LEU A 616 -33.74 -49.07 -6.34
CA LEU A 616 -33.06 -48.17 -7.27
C LEU A 616 -32.14 -48.93 -8.23
N SER A 617 -31.48 -50.00 -7.74
CA SER A 617 -30.59 -50.85 -8.53
C SER A 617 -31.27 -51.56 -9.73
N GLU A 618 -32.59 -51.75 -9.70
CA GLU A 618 -33.35 -52.34 -10.81
C GLU A 618 -33.78 -51.30 -11.86
N ILE A 619 -33.73 -50.02 -11.52
CA ILE A 619 -34.21 -48.91 -12.34
C ILE A 619 -33.04 -48.10 -12.92
N ALA A 620 -31.94 -48.00 -12.18
CA ALA A 620 -30.78 -47.21 -12.52
C ALA A 620 -29.47 -47.88 -12.12
N ARG A 621 -28.43 -47.63 -12.91
CA ARG A 621 -27.05 -48.00 -12.61
C ARG A 621 -26.38 -46.82 -11.93
N VAL A 622 -25.91 -47.04 -10.71
CA VAL A 622 -25.09 -46.06 -9.99
C VAL A 622 -23.62 -46.36 -10.31
N ARG A 623 -22.91 -45.39 -10.87
CA ARG A 623 -21.47 -45.45 -11.12
C ARG A 623 -20.77 -44.38 -10.28
N GLU A 624 -19.64 -44.77 -9.74
CA GLU A 624 -18.71 -43.84 -9.14
C GLU A 624 -17.77 -43.32 -10.23
N ASP A 625 -17.62 -42.00 -10.31
CA ASP A 625 -16.73 -41.32 -11.24
C ASP A 625 -16.07 -40.12 -10.53
N GLU A 626 -15.04 -39.54 -11.14
CA GLU A 626 -14.42 -38.30 -10.66
C GLU A 626 -14.93 -37.12 -11.48
N GLY A 627 -15.85 -36.36 -10.89
CA GLY A 627 -16.41 -35.16 -11.51
C GLY A 627 -15.44 -33.98 -11.39
N VAL A 628 -15.33 -33.15 -12.43
CA VAL A 628 -14.49 -31.94 -12.36
C VAL A 628 -15.11 -30.95 -11.37
N SER A 629 -14.40 -30.61 -10.28
CA SER A 629 -14.92 -29.68 -9.26
C SER A 629 -15.00 -28.25 -9.78
N ALA A 630 -13.95 -27.81 -10.49
CA ALA A 630 -13.83 -26.47 -11.07
C ALA A 630 -12.99 -26.49 -12.35
N ILE A 631 -13.38 -25.69 -13.34
CA ILE A 631 -12.57 -25.43 -14.55
C ILE A 631 -12.16 -23.97 -14.53
N GLN A 632 -10.90 -23.72 -14.18
CA GLN A 632 -10.33 -22.39 -14.27
C GLN A 632 -10.06 -21.99 -15.71
N ARG A 633 -10.45 -20.76 -16.06
CA ARG A 633 -10.24 -20.20 -17.39
C ARG A 633 -9.72 -18.78 -17.32
N VAL A 634 -8.68 -18.50 -18.09
CA VAL A 634 -8.15 -17.16 -18.33
C VAL A 634 -8.25 -16.90 -19.83
N ASP A 635 -8.84 -15.76 -20.22
CA ASP A 635 -9.09 -15.40 -21.62
C ASP A 635 -9.76 -16.52 -22.44
N GLN A 636 -10.77 -17.18 -21.83
CA GLN A 636 -11.54 -18.30 -22.40
C GLN A 636 -10.73 -19.59 -22.66
N ARG A 637 -9.48 -19.67 -22.23
CA ARG A 637 -8.64 -20.88 -22.30
C ARG A 637 -8.55 -21.55 -20.93
N ARG A 638 -8.40 -22.88 -20.90
CA ARG A 638 -8.17 -23.58 -19.63
C ARG A 638 -6.84 -23.12 -19.05
N ALA A 639 -6.82 -22.88 -17.74
CA ALA A 639 -5.65 -22.41 -17.03
C ALA A 639 -5.42 -23.25 -15.77
N VAL A 640 -4.16 -23.40 -15.41
CA VAL A 640 -3.72 -23.80 -14.06
C VAL A 640 -2.66 -22.81 -13.62
N THR A 641 -2.81 -22.30 -12.41
CA THR A 641 -1.91 -21.31 -11.81
C THR A 641 -1.07 -22.00 -10.76
N VAL A 642 0.25 -22.00 -10.97
CA VAL A 642 1.22 -22.44 -9.96
C VAL A 642 1.58 -21.25 -9.09
N LEU A 643 1.51 -21.46 -7.79
CA LEU A 643 1.67 -20.45 -6.76
C LEU A 643 2.83 -20.83 -5.83
N GLY A 644 3.59 -19.85 -5.35
CA GLY A 644 4.65 -20.08 -4.36
C GLY A 644 5.16 -18.80 -3.72
N ASP A 645 5.85 -18.96 -2.60
CA ASP A 645 6.48 -17.88 -1.85
C ASP A 645 8.00 -17.99 -1.87
N VAL A 646 8.68 -16.85 -1.75
CA VAL A 646 10.13 -16.71 -1.84
C VAL A 646 10.72 -16.15 -0.55
N ASP A 647 11.70 -16.81 0.02
CA ASP A 647 12.54 -16.24 1.07
C ASP A 647 13.46 -15.16 0.46
N GLN A 648 13.11 -13.90 0.71
CA GLN A 648 13.81 -12.72 0.19
C GLN A 648 15.22 -12.52 0.78
N VAL A 649 15.55 -13.22 1.86
CA VAL A 649 16.91 -13.24 2.41
C VAL A 649 17.82 -14.03 1.48
N VAL A 650 17.35 -15.19 1.01
CA VAL A 650 18.12 -16.12 0.17
C VAL A 650 18.09 -15.69 -1.30
N THR A 651 16.90 -15.57 -1.90
CA THR A 651 16.73 -15.33 -3.35
C THR A 651 15.69 -14.23 -3.63
N THR A 652 15.44 -13.89 -4.88
CA THR A 652 14.36 -12.96 -5.27
C THR A 652 13.45 -13.60 -6.32
N SER A 653 12.19 -13.16 -6.38
CA SER A 653 11.24 -13.61 -7.41
C SER A 653 11.82 -13.46 -8.82
N GLU A 654 12.53 -12.36 -9.09
CA GLU A 654 13.12 -12.08 -10.38
C GLU A 654 14.25 -13.05 -10.74
N GLU A 655 15.10 -13.41 -9.78
CA GLU A 655 16.17 -14.40 -9.96
C GLU A 655 15.58 -15.79 -10.22
N VAL A 656 14.54 -16.17 -9.45
CA VAL A 656 13.81 -17.43 -9.63
C VAL A 656 13.18 -17.50 -11.02
N LEU A 657 12.38 -16.50 -11.40
CA LEU A 657 11.69 -16.48 -12.70
C LEU A 657 12.67 -16.39 -13.88
N ALA A 658 13.79 -15.67 -13.73
CA ALA A 658 14.83 -15.63 -14.75
C ALA A 658 15.45 -17.01 -14.99
N SER A 659 15.68 -17.79 -13.92
CA SER A 659 16.21 -19.15 -14.00
C SER A 659 15.26 -20.13 -14.72
N LEU A 660 13.96 -19.90 -14.67
CA LEU A 660 12.93 -20.73 -15.32
C LEU A 660 12.74 -20.42 -16.81
N THR A 661 13.21 -19.27 -17.30
CA THR A 661 13.08 -18.85 -18.70
C THR A 661 13.40 -19.94 -19.74
N PRO A 662 14.54 -20.68 -19.66
CA PRO A 662 14.83 -21.75 -20.62
C PRO A 662 13.83 -22.90 -20.57
N LEU A 663 13.42 -23.32 -19.36
CA LEU A 663 12.43 -24.38 -19.17
C LEU A 663 11.06 -23.95 -19.71
N VAL A 664 10.66 -22.71 -19.45
CA VAL A 664 9.39 -22.15 -19.97
C VAL A 664 9.37 -22.18 -21.49
N GLN A 665 10.44 -21.74 -22.17
CA GLN A 665 10.52 -21.78 -23.63
C GLN A 665 10.46 -23.22 -24.19
N GLU A 666 11.08 -24.19 -23.50
CA GLU A 666 10.98 -25.61 -23.85
C GLU A 666 9.54 -26.13 -23.71
N LEU A 667 8.85 -25.81 -22.61
CA LEU A 667 7.48 -26.26 -22.35
C LEU A 667 6.48 -25.67 -23.34
N GLU A 668 6.59 -24.38 -23.64
CA GLU A 668 5.71 -23.71 -24.62
C GLU A 668 5.85 -24.33 -26.01
N SER A 669 7.07 -24.63 -26.44
CA SER A 669 7.34 -25.21 -27.76
C SER A 669 6.97 -26.70 -27.84
N THR A 670 7.16 -27.46 -26.78
CA THR A 670 6.96 -28.93 -26.78
C THR A 670 5.51 -29.32 -26.52
N LEU A 671 4.84 -28.64 -25.60
CA LEU A 671 3.49 -29.00 -25.14
C LEU A 671 2.40 -28.11 -25.74
N GLY A 672 2.75 -27.05 -26.46
CA GLY A 672 1.80 -26.11 -27.07
C GLY A 672 0.98 -25.32 -26.03
N VAL A 673 1.50 -25.20 -24.82
CA VAL A 673 0.95 -24.37 -23.75
C VAL A 673 1.53 -22.96 -23.84
N ARG A 674 0.87 -21.99 -23.20
CA ARG A 674 1.41 -20.64 -23.04
C ARG A 674 1.55 -20.33 -21.56
N ILE A 675 2.73 -19.91 -21.15
CA ILE A 675 3.09 -19.68 -19.75
C ILE A 675 3.30 -18.18 -19.57
N ASN A 676 2.49 -17.57 -18.69
CA ASN A 676 2.60 -16.16 -18.36
C ASN A 676 2.92 -16.01 -16.88
N TYR A 677 3.86 -15.11 -16.56
CA TYR A 677 4.08 -14.67 -15.18
C TYR A 677 3.03 -13.62 -14.82
N ALA A 678 2.26 -13.91 -13.77
CA ALA A 678 1.19 -13.09 -13.22
C ALA A 678 1.61 -12.52 -11.84
N GLY A 679 0.65 -12.01 -11.06
CA GLY A 679 0.89 -11.48 -9.71
C GLY A 679 1.89 -10.31 -9.67
N ASN A 680 2.79 -10.33 -8.69
CA ASN A 680 3.74 -9.23 -8.46
C ASN A 680 4.71 -9.03 -9.63
N ALA A 681 5.09 -10.10 -10.34
CA ALA A 681 5.98 -10.02 -11.49
C ALA A 681 5.35 -9.24 -12.66
N GLU A 682 4.04 -9.41 -12.89
CA GLU A 682 3.33 -8.64 -13.92
C GLU A 682 3.25 -7.16 -13.56
N GLN A 683 2.90 -6.85 -12.30
CA GLN A 683 2.84 -5.46 -11.81
C GLN A 683 4.22 -4.79 -11.87
N PHE A 684 5.29 -5.48 -11.46
CA PHE A 684 6.65 -5.00 -11.60
C PHE A 684 6.97 -4.66 -13.06
N ARG A 685 6.69 -5.56 -14.00
CA ARG A 685 6.97 -5.32 -15.43
C ARG A 685 6.18 -4.14 -15.99
N LYS A 686 4.90 -3.99 -15.64
CA LYS A 686 4.06 -2.86 -16.07
C LYS A 686 4.59 -1.54 -15.51
N THR A 687 4.78 -1.45 -14.19
CA THR A 687 5.20 -0.21 -13.52
C THR A 687 6.65 0.15 -13.89
N PHE A 688 7.59 -0.80 -13.83
CA PHE A 688 8.98 -0.56 -14.23
C PHE A 688 9.11 -0.25 -15.72
N GLY A 689 8.31 -0.89 -16.58
CA GLY A 689 8.20 -0.56 -18.00
C GLY A 689 7.77 0.88 -18.24
N SER A 690 6.76 1.35 -17.50
CA SER A 690 6.34 2.77 -17.57
C SER A 690 7.40 3.73 -17.03
N LEU A 691 8.16 3.33 -16.00
CA LEU A 691 9.26 4.14 -15.44
C LEU A 691 10.41 4.33 -16.43
N LYS A 692 10.74 3.30 -17.24
CA LYS A 692 11.73 3.39 -18.33
C LYS A 692 11.37 4.46 -19.37
N ILE A 693 10.08 4.81 -19.49
CA ILE A 693 9.61 5.88 -20.37
C ILE A 693 9.56 7.20 -19.58
N ALA A 694 8.99 7.19 -18.38
CA ALA A 694 8.79 8.38 -17.56
C ALA A 694 10.10 9.09 -17.18
N TYR A 695 11.15 8.35 -16.81
CA TYR A 695 12.41 8.95 -16.38
C TYR A 695 13.15 9.71 -17.50
N PRO A 696 13.34 9.15 -18.72
CA PRO A 696 13.84 9.92 -19.86
C PRO A 696 12.96 11.11 -20.22
N THR A 697 11.62 10.98 -20.14
CA THR A 697 10.71 12.10 -20.35
C THR A 697 10.93 13.23 -19.35
N ALA A 698 11.16 12.91 -18.07
CA ALA A 698 11.51 13.88 -17.03
C ALA A 698 12.81 14.61 -17.36
N LEU A 699 13.88 13.87 -17.70
CA LEU A 699 15.18 14.44 -18.05
C LEU A 699 15.09 15.35 -19.29
N LEU A 700 14.31 14.96 -20.30
CA LEU A 700 14.11 15.74 -21.51
C LEU A 700 13.30 17.02 -21.26
N LEU A 701 12.27 16.95 -20.41
CA LEU A 701 11.51 18.14 -20.01
C LEU A 701 12.39 19.12 -19.21
N ILE A 702 13.15 18.61 -18.24
CA ILE A 702 14.12 19.40 -17.48
C ILE A 702 15.18 20.01 -18.42
N TYR A 703 15.70 19.23 -19.37
CA TYR A 703 16.67 19.71 -20.36
C TYR A 703 16.13 20.92 -21.13
N PHE A 704 14.90 20.86 -21.66
CA PHE A 704 14.32 21.96 -22.41
C PHE A 704 14.10 23.21 -21.55
N MET A 705 13.70 23.04 -20.29
CA MET A 705 13.54 24.15 -19.36
C MET A 705 14.87 24.84 -19.05
N LEU A 706 15.93 24.05 -18.78
CA LEU A 706 17.27 24.57 -18.55
C LEU A 706 17.85 25.23 -19.81
N ALA A 707 17.61 24.65 -20.98
CA ALA A 707 18.06 25.21 -22.26
C ALA A 707 17.40 26.57 -22.52
N ALA A 708 16.11 26.71 -22.19
CA ALA A 708 15.39 27.98 -22.27
C ALA A 708 15.92 29.02 -21.28
N LEU A 709 16.26 28.61 -20.04
CA LEU A 709 16.80 29.50 -19.01
C LEU A 709 18.19 30.03 -19.38
N PHE A 710 19.13 29.13 -19.71
CA PHE A 710 20.53 29.50 -20.00
C PHE A 710 20.73 30.03 -21.41
N LYS A 711 19.73 29.86 -22.30
CA LYS A 711 19.84 30.14 -23.74
C LYS A 711 21.04 29.40 -24.38
N SER A 712 21.32 28.19 -23.89
CA SER A 712 22.44 27.34 -24.32
C SER A 712 22.02 25.88 -24.38
N TYR A 713 22.55 25.14 -25.36
CA TYR A 713 22.30 23.70 -25.51
C TYR A 713 23.26 22.83 -24.69
N LEU A 714 24.46 23.33 -24.34
CA LEU A 714 25.48 22.53 -23.64
C LEU A 714 25.47 22.75 -22.13
N GLN A 715 25.15 23.95 -21.64
CA GLN A 715 25.06 24.23 -20.21
C GLN A 715 24.03 23.33 -19.47
N PRO A 716 22.85 23.01 -20.03
CA PRO A 716 21.93 22.04 -19.43
C PRO A 716 22.56 20.66 -19.19
N LEU A 717 23.47 20.20 -20.06
CA LEU A 717 24.14 18.92 -19.89
C LEU A 717 25.09 18.93 -18.68
N VAL A 718 25.74 20.07 -18.40
CA VAL A 718 26.57 20.24 -17.19
C VAL A 718 25.74 20.05 -15.93
N VAL A 719 24.54 20.65 -15.89
CA VAL A 719 23.59 20.49 -14.79
C VAL A 719 23.09 19.05 -14.68
N LEU A 720 22.68 18.43 -15.79
CA LEU A 720 22.18 17.06 -15.80
C LEU A 720 23.26 16.01 -15.45
N MET A 721 24.54 16.32 -15.64
CA MET A 721 25.63 15.46 -15.15
C MET A 721 25.66 15.32 -13.63
N ALA A 722 25.01 16.19 -12.86
CA ALA A 722 24.85 16.00 -11.41
C ALA A 722 23.92 14.82 -11.05
N VAL A 723 22.96 14.48 -11.93
CA VAL A 723 21.90 13.51 -11.64
C VAL A 723 22.44 12.09 -11.37
N PRO A 724 23.35 11.52 -12.19
CA PRO A 724 23.95 10.21 -11.89
C PRO A 724 24.65 10.16 -10.52
N PHE A 725 25.21 11.27 -10.05
CA PHE A 725 25.88 11.32 -8.74
C PHE A 725 24.89 11.26 -7.57
N GLY A 726 23.67 11.78 -7.74
CA GLY A 726 22.58 11.56 -6.79
C GLY A 726 22.18 10.08 -6.69
N LEU A 727 22.15 9.36 -7.83
CA LEU A 727 21.91 7.92 -7.85
C LEU A 727 23.00 7.14 -7.10
N THR A 728 24.28 7.52 -7.22
CA THR A 728 25.37 6.96 -6.41
C THR A 728 25.05 7.07 -4.92
N GLY A 729 24.60 8.25 -4.47
CA GLY A 729 24.20 8.50 -3.10
C GLY A 729 23.05 7.61 -2.63
N ALA A 730 22.01 7.46 -3.46
CA ALA A 730 20.87 6.60 -3.15
C ALA A 730 21.30 5.13 -2.99
N ILE A 731 22.13 4.60 -3.90
CA ILE A 731 22.64 3.22 -3.84
C ILE A 731 23.49 3.00 -2.58
N VAL A 732 24.41 3.93 -2.29
CA VAL A 732 25.25 3.85 -1.08
C VAL A 732 24.38 3.96 0.18
N GLY A 733 23.36 4.83 0.19
CA GLY A 733 22.43 4.96 1.30
C GLY A 733 21.67 3.68 1.60
N HIS A 734 21.20 2.99 0.56
CA HIS A 734 20.57 1.68 0.68
C HIS A 734 21.53 0.63 1.26
N TYR A 735 22.76 0.59 0.77
CA TYR A 735 23.79 -0.30 1.29
C TYR A 735 24.11 -0.04 2.77
N VAL A 736 24.29 1.22 3.16
CA VAL A 736 24.63 1.61 4.54
C VAL A 736 23.46 1.39 5.50
N SER A 737 22.24 1.66 5.05
CA SER A 737 21.03 1.53 5.88
C SER A 737 20.51 0.09 5.96
N GLY A 738 21.05 -0.83 5.16
CA GLY A 738 20.61 -2.24 5.12
C GLY A 738 19.25 -2.45 4.45
N TYR A 739 18.71 -1.43 3.76
CA TYR A 739 17.44 -1.53 3.03
C TYR A 739 17.68 -1.89 1.57
N GLN A 740 16.83 -2.75 1.01
CA GLN A 740 16.86 -3.09 -0.41
C GLN A 740 16.32 -1.92 -1.25
N MET A 741 16.71 -1.85 -2.53
CA MET A 741 16.13 -0.87 -3.45
C MET A 741 14.77 -1.38 -3.94
N THR A 742 13.71 -0.59 -3.72
CA THR A 742 12.35 -0.94 -4.13
C THR A 742 11.87 -0.06 -5.29
N ILE A 743 10.66 -0.33 -5.81
CA ILE A 743 10.03 0.60 -6.76
C ILE A 743 9.86 2.01 -6.16
N LEU A 744 9.66 2.11 -4.83
CA LEU A 744 9.58 3.39 -4.13
C LEU A 744 10.94 4.09 -4.05
N SER A 745 12.05 3.36 -3.89
CA SER A 745 13.40 3.91 -4.02
C SER A 745 13.61 4.54 -5.39
N MET A 746 13.15 3.87 -6.46
CA MET A 746 13.29 4.38 -7.83
C MET A 746 12.47 5.66 -8.06
N ILE A 747 11.24 5.71 -7.53
CA ILE A 747 10.44 6.95 -7.51
C ILE A 747 11.18 8.05 -6.75
N GLY A 748 11.83 7.71 -5.62
CA GLY A 748 12.69 8.62 -4.85
C GLY A 748 13.89 9.14 -5.66
N VAL A 749 14.52 8.31 -6.49
CA VAL A 749 15.60 8.73 -7.42
C VAL A 749 15.08 9.69 -8.48
N VAL A 750 13.88 9.46 -9.03
CA VAL A 750 13.25 10.41 -9.96
C VAL A 750 12.97 11.74 -9.27
N ALA A 751 12.42 11.71 -8.05
CA ALA A 751 12.20 12.89 -7.22
C ALA A 751 13.52 13.65 -6.96
N LEU A 752 14.56 12.94 -6.56
CA LEU A 752 15.90 13.47 -6.31
C LEU A 752 16.49 14.21 -7.52
N THR A 753 16.15 13.78 -8.74
CA THR A 753 16.63 14.42 -9.98
C THR A 753 16.24 15.90 -10.03
N GLY A 754 15.00 16.25 -9.68
CA GLY A 754 14.56 17.65 -9.64
C GLY A 754 15.31 18.47 -8.59
N ILE A 755 15.50 17.90 -7.40
CA ILE A 755 16.19 18.53 -6.27
C ILE A 755 17.66 18.82 -6.63
N VAL A 756 18.38 17.83 -7.15
CA VAL A 756 19.80 17.95 -7.50
C VAL A 756 20.01 18.92 -8.67
N VAL A 757 19.07 18.94 -9.62
CA VAL A 757 19.08 19.90 -10.73
C VAL A 757 18.90 21.33 -10.21
N ASN A 758 18.02 21.56 -9.23
CA ASN A 758 17.81 22.88 -8.64
C ASN A 758 19.12 23.47 -8.05
N ASP A 759 19.81 22.71 -7.19
CA ASP A 759 21.07 23.17 -6.58
C ASP A 759 22.15 23.51 -7.63
N SER A 760 22.23 22.68 -8.66
CA SER A 760 23.19 22.81 -9.76
C SER A 760 22.84 23.97 -10.70
N LEU A 761 21.56 24.21 -10.96
CA LEU A 761 21.05 25.29 -11.81
C LEU A 761 21.50 26.64 -11.26
N ILE A 762 21.25 26.90 -9.97
CA ILE A 762 21.57 28.19 -9.37
C ILE A 762 23.10 28.41 -9.34
N MET A 763 23.90 27.36 -9.11
CA MET A 763 25.37 27.47 -9.19
C MET A 763 25.82 27.94 -10.58
N VAL A 764 25.31 27.30 -11.65
CA VAL A 764 25.66 27.67 -13.03
C VAL A 764 25.17 29.08 -13.38
N ASP A 765 23.97 29.47 -12.94
CA ASP A 765 23.46 30.82 -13.17
C ASP A 765 24.33 31.90 -12.50
N PHE A 766 24.81 31.66 -11.27
CA PHE A 766 25.74 32.57 -10.59
C PHE A 766 27.10 32.66 -11.31
N ILE A 767 27.63 31.53 -11.80
CA ILE A 767 28.87 31.53 -12.60
C ILE A 767 28.67 32.38 -13.86
N ASN A 768 27.56 32.18 -14.57
CA ASN A 768 27.19 32.96 -15.75
C ASN A 768 27.08 34.46 -15.43
N HIS A 769 26.49 34.82 -14.29
CA HIS A 769 26.35 36.20 -13.87
C HIS A 769 27.72 36.87 -13.64
N GLU A 770 28.62 36.24 -12.88
CA GLU A 770 29.97 36.76 -12.61
C GLU A 770 30.82 36.83 -13.88
N MET A 771 30.67 35.86 -14.79
CA MET A 771 31.31 35.87 -16.10
C MET A 771 30.84 37.06 -16.97
N ARG A 772 29.55 37.39 -16.96
CA ARG A 772 29.01 38.59 -17.64
C ARG A 772 29.48 39.90 -17.00
N ALA A 773 29.78 39.88 -15.70
CA ALA A 773 30.38 41.02 -14.99
C ALA A 773 31.87 41.22 -15.32
N GLY A 774 32.49 40.35 -16.13
CA GLY A 774 33.87 40.48 -16.59
C GLY A 774 34.91 39.92 -15.62
N VAL A 775 34.50 39.11 -14.64
CA VAL A 775 35.40 38.42 -13.73
C VAL A 775 36.13 37.30 -14.48
N ASP A 776 37.40 37.04 -14.12
CA ASP A 776 38.19 35.93 -14.68
C ASP A 776 37.48 34.58 -14.46
N LYS A 777 37.63 33.65 -15.43
CA LYS A 777 36.95 32.34 -15.44
C LYS A 777 37.11 31.57 -14.13
N LEU A 778 38.35 31.45 -13.65
CA LEU A 778 38.64 30.70 -12.43
C LEU A 778 38.07 31.42 -11.21
N GLN A 779 38.26 32.74 -11.16
CA GLN A 779 37.79 33.55 -10.04
C GLN A 779 36.25 33.57 -9.95
N ALA A 780 35.55 33.65 -11.09
CA ALA A 780 34.10 33.59 -11.17
C ALA A 780 33.54 32.27 -10.62
N VAL A 781 34.18 31.14 -10.95
CA VAL A 781 33.80 29.81 -10.44
C VAL A 781 34.04 29.71 -8.93
N LEU A 782 35.19 30.20 -8.44
CA LEU A 782 35.51 30.19 -7.02
C LEU A 782 34.57 31.09 -6.21
N ASP A 783 34.25 32.28 -6.71
CA ASP A 783 33.38 33.23 -6.03
C ASP A 783 31.91 32.78 -6.05
N ALA A 784 31.44 32.19 -7.16
CA ALA A 784 30.14 31.53 -7.21
C ALA A 784 30.06 30.38 -6.18
N GLY A 785 31.07 29.52 -6.14
CA GLY A 785 31.17 28.43 -5.17
C GLY A 785 31.09 28.94 -3.72
N ARG A 786 31.85 29.99 -3.38
CA ARG A 786 31.85 30.61 -2.03
C ARG A 786 30.47 31.13 -1.63
N ARG A 787 29.79 31.84 -2.54
CA ARG A 787 28.46 32.40 -2.26
C ARG A 787 27.38 31.33 -2.15
N ARG A 788 27.54 30.20 -2.85
CA ARG A 788 26.54 29.12 -2.89
C ARG A 788 26.72 28.04 -1.83
N LEU A 789 27.88 27.94 -1.20
CA LEU A 789 28.15 26.93 -0.16
C LEU A 789 27.09 26.92 0.95
N ARG A 790 26.81 28.08 1.57
CA ARG A 790 25.84 28.20 2.68
C ARG A 790 24.41 27.86 2.23
N PRO A 791 23.86 28.49 1.17
CA PRO A 791 22.52 28.15 0.70
C PRO A 791 22.39 26.67 0.34
N ILE A 792 23.32 26.10 -0.43
CA ILE A 792 23.24 24.70 -0.90
C ILE A 792 23.37 23.69 0.26
N LEU A 793 24.23 23.95 1.24
CA LEU A 793 24.31 23.09 2.43
C LEU A 793 23.00 23.14 3.23
N LEU A 794 22.37 24.30 3.29
CA LEU A 794 21.14 24.48 4.03
C LEU A 794 19.96 23.77 3.35
N THR A 795 19.75 23.94 2.04
CA THR A 795 18.70 23.24 1.28
C THR A 795 18.80 21.71 1.43
N SER A 796 20.04 21.23 1.41
CA SER A 796 20.35 19.81 1.59
C SER A 796 20.05 19.34 3.01
N LEU A 797 20.49 20.11 4.02
CA LEU A 797 20.28 19.77 5.42
C LEU A 797 18.80 19.85 5.81
N THR A 798 18.07 20.87 5.37
CA THR A 798 16.63 21.00 5.64
C THR A 798 15.85 19.82 5.06
N THR A 799 16.16 19.41 3.84
CA THR A 799 15.50 18.25 3.21
C THR A 799 15.84 16.94 3.91
N VAL A 800 17.12 16.71 4.23
CA VAL A 800 17.54 15.52 4.98
C VAL A 800 16.90 15.49 6.38
N LEU A 801 16.88 16.61 7.10
CA LEU A 801 16.29 16.72 8.42
C LEU A 801 14.75 16.67 8.40
N GLY A 802 14.12 17.14 7.33
CA GLY A 802 12.67 17.02 7.12
C GLY A 802 12.22 15.58 6.94
N LEU A 803 13.05 14.75 6.29
CA LEU A 803 12.83 13.32 6.06
C LEU A 803 13.41 12.41 7.17
N ALA A 804 14.33 12.90 7.99
CA ALA A 804 14.97 12.14 9.06
C ALA A 804 13.99 11.47 10.06
N PRO A 805 12.89 12.11 10.51
CA PRO A 805 11.91 11.47 11.39
C PRO A 805 11.34 10.20 10.78
N LEU A 806 11.11 10.22 9.46
CA LEU A 806 10.57 9.10 8.73
C LEU A 806 11.59 7.99 8.50
N MET A 807 12.86 8.34 8.26
CA MET A 807 13.93 7.35 8.11
C MET A 807 14.16 6.56 9.41
N LEU A 808 13.90 7.16 10.56
CA LEU A 808 14.03 6.55 11.88
C LEU A 808 12.74 5.89 12.37
N GLU A 809 11.70 5.87 11.54
CA GLU A 809 10.39 5.37 11.91
C GLU A 809 10.38 3.84 11.98
N THR A 810 9.84 3.28 13.06
CA THR A 810 9.83 1.83 13.30
C THR A 810 8.50 1.17 12.97
N SER A 811 7.44 1.95 12.77
CA SER A 811 6.10 1.42 12.54
C SER A 811 5.95 0.68 11.22
N PHE A 812 5.19 -0.41 11.27
CA PHE A 812 4.85 -1.25 10.11
C PHE A 812 4.37 -0.44 8.90
N GLN A 813 3.57 0.58 9.17
CA GLN A 813 2.82 1.31 8.16
C GLN A 813 3.65 2.36 7.42
N ALA A 814 4.72 2.87 8.03
CA ALA A 814 5.63 3.83 7.39
C ALA A 814 6.87 3.13 6.79
N LYS A 815 7.14 1.92 7.25
CA LYS A 815 8.31 1.10 6.93
C LYS A 815 8.52 0.85 5.43
N PHE A 816 7.43 0.67 4.66
CA PHE A 816 7.53 0.49 3.20
C PHE A 816 7.95 1.77 2.44
N MET A 817 7.84 2.94 3.07
CA MET A 817 8.24 4.24 2.50
C MET A 817 9.66 4.66 2.86
N ILE A 818 10.26 4.04 3.89
CA ILE A 818 11.65 4.31 4.32
C ILE A 818 12.63 4.16 3.15
N PRO A 819 12.55 3.13 2.28
CA PRO A 819 13.40 3.02 1.09
C PRO A 819 13.40 4.28 0.19
N MET A 820 12.25 4.96 0.06
CA MET A 820 12.17 6.21 -0.69
C MET A 820 12.89 7.36 0.03
N ALA A 821 12.65 7.51 1.33
CA ALA A 821 13.30 8.54 2.14
C ALA A 821 14.82 8.36 2.17
N VAL A 822 15.30 7.12 2.30
CA VAL A 822 16.73 6.77 2.21
C VAL A 822 17.30 7.19 0.86
N SER A 823 16.62 6.89 -0.24
CA SER A 823 17.06 7.29 -1.59
C SER A 823 17.18 8.81 -1.74
N ILE A 824 16.20 9.58 -1.24
CA ILE A 824 16.21 11.05 -1.34
C ILE A 824 17.28 11.64 -0.41
N SER A 825 17.31 11.25 0.87
CA SER A 825 18.20 11.86 1.86
C SER A 825 19.67 11.54 1.63
N PHE A 826 20.03 10.26 1.45
CA PHE A 826 21.42 9.91 1.12
C PHE A 826 21.82 10.34 -0.29
N GLY A 827 20.87 10.23 -1.23
CA GLY A 827 21.04 10.76 -2.57
C GLY A 827 21.40 12.24 -2.56
N LEU A 828 20.70 13.04 -1.75
CA LEU A 828 20.98 14.46 -1.59
C LEU A 828 22.30 14.70 -0.87
N ILE A 829 22.58 14.07 0.29
CA ILE A 829 23.86 14.25 1.00
C ILE A 829 25.07 14.06 0.07
N PHE A 830 25.07 12.97 -0.71
CA PHE A 830 26.14 12.70 -1.68
C PHE A 830 26.08 13.62 -2.89
N ALA A 831 24.89 13.90 -3.42
CA ALA A 831 24.73 14.82 -4.54
C ALA A 831 25.21 16.21 -4.17
N THR A 832 24.92 16.75 -3.00
CA THR A 832 25.37 18.07 -2.53
C THR A 832 26.88 18.15 -2.47
N ALA A 833 27.51 17.14 -1.84
CA ALA A 833 28.97 17.06 -1.74
C ALA A 833 29.63 17.00 -3.13
N LEU A 834 29.05 16.22 -4.05
CA LEU A 834 29.55 16.09 -5.41
C LEU A 834 29.22 17.32 -6.27
N THR A 835 28.04 17.91 -6.18
CA THR A 835 27.59 19.08 -6.95
C THR A 835 28.47 20.29 -6.65
N LEU A 836 28.79 20.55 -5.38
CA LEU A 836 29.67 21.64 -4.96
C LEU A 836 31.10 21.53 -5.54
N ILE A 837 31.51 20.35 -5.99
CA ILE A 837 32.88 20.08 -6.47
C ILE A 837 32.91 19.80 -7.98
N VAL A 838 32.04 18.90 -8.43
CA VAL A 838 31.98 18.35 -9.79
C VAL A 838 31.33 19.34 -10.76
N ILE A 839 30.30 20.09 -10.38
CA ILE A 839 29.68 21.09 -11.29
C ILE A 839 30.69 22.18 -11.68
N PRO A 840 31.41 22.82 -10.73
CA PRO A 840 32.49 23.75 -11.05
C PRO A 840 33.56 23.16 -12.00
N ALA A 841 33.98 21.92 -11.74
CA ALA A 841 34.96 21.23 -12.59
C ALA A 841 34.41 20.96 -14.00
N ASN A 842 33.16 20.47 -14.11
CA ASN A 842 32.47 20.22 -15.37
C ASN A 842 32.28 21.51 -16.17
N TYR A 843 31.91 22.61 -15.51
CA TYR A 843 31.77 23.92 -16.15
C TYR A 843 33.10 24.39 -16.75
N MET A 844 34.21 24.22 -16.02
CA MET A 844 35.54 24.55 -16.53
C MET A 844 35.95 23.65 -17.70
N ILE A 845 35.55 22.38 -17.73
CA ILE A 845 35.78 21.52 -18.91
C ILE A 845 34.92 21.95 -20.10
N LEU A 846 33.69 22.42 -19.85
CA LEU A 846 32.87 22.99 -20.91
C LEU A 846 33.58 24.20 -21.56
N LEU A 847 34.21 25.06 -20.75
CA LEU A 847 35.01 26.18 -21.27
C LEU A 847 36.22 25.71 -22.09
N ASP A 848 36.92 24.66 -21.66
CA ASP A 848 37.99 24.05 -22.47
C ASP A 848 37.47 23.55 -23.80
N PHE A 849 36.34 22.86 -23.78
CA PHE A 849 35.72 22.30 -24.98
C PHE A 849 35.36 23.41 -25.97
N TYR A 850 34.73 24.49 -25.50
CA TYR A 850 34.47 25.67 -26.33
C TYR A 850 35.76 26.28 -26.89
N ALA A 851 36.81 26.42 -26.09
CA ALA A 851 38.09 26.95 -26.54
C ALA A 851 38.74 26.07 -27.62
N ILE A 852 38.65 24.73 -27.49
CA ILE A 852 39.16 23.78 -28.48
C ILE A 852 38.34 23.88 -29.77
N VAL A 853 37.01 23.83 -29.69
CA VAL A 853 36.14 23.92 -30.87
C VAL A 853 36.34 25.24 -31.61
N HIS A 854 36.40 26.36 -30.88
CA HIS A 854 36.66 27.68 -31.45
C HIS A 854 38.03 27.73 -32.16
N ARG A 855 39.07 27.18 -31.53
CA ARG A 855 40.43 27.11 -32.12
C ARG A 855 40.46 26.25 -33.38
N VAL A 856 39.74 25.13 -33.40
CA VAL A 856 39.63 24.23 -34.55
C VAL A 856 38.83 24.86 -35.70
N TRP A 857 37.76 25.58 -35.38
CA TRP A 857 36.86 26.16 -36.40
C TRP A 857 37.36 27.49 -36.97
N HIS A 858 37.96 28.35 -36.15
CA HIS A 858 38.37 29.71 -36.56
C HIS A 858 39.86 29.87 -36.77
N GLY A 859 40.70 28.90 -36.37
CA GLY A 859 42.15 28.95 -36.58
C GLY A 859 42.87 30.08 -35.82
N VAL A 860 42.18 30.76 -34.90
CA VAL A 860 42.73 31.85 -34.07
C VAL A 860 42.99 31.32 -32.65
N THR A 861 44.11 31.73 -32.04
CA THR A 861 44.50 31.37 -30.67
C THR A 861 43.81 32.17 -29.58
N ASP A 862 43.11 33.25 -29.95
CA ASP A 862 42.40 34.12 -29.02
C ASP A 862 41.24 33.36 -28.37
N GLU A 863 41.18 33.43 -27.05
CA GLU A 863 40.11 32.77 -26.30
C GLU A 863 38.75 33.43 -26.59
N PRO A 864 37.68 32.65 -26.78
CA PRO A 864 36.35 33.20 -26.99
C PRO A 864 35.95 34.08 -25.81
N THR A 865 35.27 35.20 -26.10
CA THR A 865 34.78 36.13 -25.08
C THR A 865 33.74 35.44 -24.18
N PRO A 866 33.69 35.78 -22.87
CA PRO A 866 32.75 35.20 -21.90
C PRO A 866 31.27 35.27 -22.32
N ALA A 867 30.90 36.23 -23.19
CA ALA A 867 29.54 36.44 -23.67
C ALA A 867 29.11 35.51 -24.81
N ALA A 868 30.03 34.73 -25.40
CA ALA A 868 29.75 33.81 -26.51
C ALA A 868 29.49 32.36 -26.05
N VAL A 869 29.62 32.08 -24.75
CA VAL A 869 29.45 30.76 -24.08
C VAL A 869 28.20 30.76 -23.22
#